data_AF-A0A7S3C8Y9-F1
#
_entry.id   AF-A0A7S3C8Y9-F1
#
_cell.length_a   1.000
_cell.length_b   1.000
_cell.length_c   1.000
_cell.angle_alpha   90.00
_cell.angle_beta   90.00
_cell.angle_gamma   90.00
#
_symmetry.space_group_name_H-M   'P 1'
#
loop_
_entity.id
_entity.type
_entity.pdbx_description
1 polymer ?
#
loop_
_entity_poly.entity_id
_entity_poly.type
_entity_poly.pdbx_seq_one_letter_code
_entity_poly.pdbx_strand_id
1 'polypeptide(L)'
;MADMTEVEEVEEVDLERKLAGGFHKLSSAISKHQHKKVLKHANELLELVPEDETARHCKLVALIHLGKLEEAHELANGAKTRRTLLKKERAYCYYRNGDLGKALGMAEACEDTEGVMELKGQLLYRLGRREESKDVYERLLQSHKRGRVKTADLLGNIIASYISAGSAGDVPSVLKQVGASKSSLEETPEIAYNNACVSLSLGKYAEAMDLLQVAERVGYESLFEDDLTEEETKEELAHVFAQKAFVLERLGRPKESQEQTAQVLKCVSQDDVTLAIATNNLAALRGSANVHDSLKRFDKLQALRAESEKSSGKVRRKNSLGDATGLVLSQDFAGLLQPEESSCVLSNYAACALLAGRPEAAERTAERALEACSGRPDAAATMALALARQGREDEALSSLDEFRERGGDPEAAAVAKCEIAVLCSKWKQAANALLSLPEDKRHQPAAIATALWLLERSGDKSRASSAVDACASWWDSQASSGALSEGGFASYARALKICGQFRFRSKDPDGAAALYQKVLDRTDDPQLRSEAMAGLVQLHGVSDASLADRYESEMPPVPGLEELDVELLEQATVRSARGSQPRPQGAMAAPSAAKDDPAKPSSAAQDEVYATKSKAQRRREFLRTLPEERQEYVAARQKEQRRKKAKRKAKQPADCAGEPDPERWIPKRDRSGYKKTRREKKLAKSVVKGSQGAGKVNEMLDKSQAPVDTTRGPNLPNLPRRRKR
;
A
#
# COMPACT_ATOMS: atom_id res chain seq x y z
N MET A 1 -59.42 51.97 14.66
CA MET A 1 -57.97 51.87 14.36
C MET A 1 -57.08 51.79 15.59
N ALA A 2 -57.56 52.11 16.81
CA ALA A 2 -56.77 51.95 18.05
C ALA A 2 -56.84 50.54 18.68
N ASP A 3 -57.86 49.74 18.32
CA ASP A 3 -58.13 48.41 18.91
C ASP A 3 -57.37 47.27 18.22
N MET A 4 -56.97 47.46 16.95
CA MET A 4 -56.13 46.49 16.23
C MET A 4 -54.66 46.54 16.67
N THR A 5 -54.19 47.68 17.17
CA THR A 5 -52.79 47.85 17.59
C THR A 5 -52.50 47.19 18.93
N GLU A 6 -53.46 47.14 19.86
CA GLU A 6 -53.27 46.46 21.16
C GLU A 6 -53.25 44.93 21.01
N VAL A 7 -54.06 44.36 20.11
CA VAL A 7 -54.07 42.92 19.84
C VAL A 7 -52.77 42.48 19.15
N GLU A 8 -52.28 43.26 18.18
CA GLU A 8 -50.99 43.02 17.52
C GLU A 8 -49.81 43.10 18.52
N GLU A 9 -49.83 44.07 19.45
CA GLU A 9 -48.80 44.19 20.50
C GLU A 9 -48.80 43.01 21.49
N VAL A 10 -49.96 42.50 21.89
CA VAL A 10 -50.06 41.34 22.80
C VAL A 10 -49.58 40.06 22.13
N GLU A 11 -49.92 39.84 20.85
CA GLU A 11 -49.44 38.70 20.07
C GLU A 11 -47.92 38.74 19.83
N GLU A 12 -47.35 39.94 19.65
CA GLU A 12 -45.91 40.13 19.48
C GLU A 12 -45.13 39.81 20.77
N VAL A 13 -45.60 40.29 21.93
CA VAL A 13 -44.99 40.00 23.24
C VAL A 13 -45.06 38.51 23.60
N ASP A 14 -46.15 37.83 23.26
CA ASP A 14 -46.28 36.39 23.48
C ASP A 14 -45.40 35.57 22.55
N LEU A 15 -45.20 36.01 21.30
CA LEU A 15 -44.25 35.39 20.37
C LEU A 15 -42.81 35.54 20.87
N GLU A 16 -42.42 36.72 21.34
CA GLU A 16 -41.09 36.96 21.91
C GLU A 16 -40.80 36.08 23.13
N ARG A 17 -41.78 35.93 24.04
CA ARG A 17 -41.66 35.03 25.19
C ARG A 17 -41.49 33.57 24.78
N LYS A 18 -42.26 33.12 23.77
CA LYS A 18 -42.15 31.75 23.23
C LYS A 18 -40.78 31.51 22.58
N LEU A 19 -40.27 32.49 21.83
CA LEU A 19 -38.94 32.43 21.21
C LEU A 19 -37.84 32.39 22.26
N ALA A 20 -37.85 33.28 23.26
CA ALA A 20 -36.87 33.30 24.34
C ALA A 20 -36.86 31.97 25.13
N GLY A 21 -38.04 31.43 25.45
CA GLY A 21 -38.18 30.12 26.09
C GLY A 21 -37.68 28.96 25.21
N GLY A 22 -37.92 29.02 23.90
CA GLY A 22 -37.45 28.03 22.93
C GLY A 22 -35.92 28.03 22.79
N PHE A 23 -35.30 29.20 22.65
CA PHE A 23 -33.83 29.32 22.58
C PHE A 23 -33.15 28.90 23.90
N HIS A 24 -33.77 29.16 25.06
CA HIS A 24 -33.24 28.67 26.33
C HIS A 24 -33.25 27.14 26.42
N LYS A 25 -34.34 26.48 26.00
CA LYS A 25 -34.44 25.01 25.91
C LYS A 25 -33.42 24.45 24.92
N LEU A 26 -33.26 25.09 23.76
CA LEU A 26 -32.28 24.72 22.74
C LEU A 26 -30.85 24.78 23.31
N SER A 27 -30.47 25.91 23.91
CA SER A 27 -29.16 26.11 24.53
C SER A 27 -28.88 25.10 25.65
N SER A 28 -29.87 24.82 26.52
CA SER A 28 -29.73 23.78 27.54
C SER A 28 -29.57 22.37 26.95
N ALA A 29 -30.19 22.08 25.81
CA ALA A 29 -30.06 20.78 25.16
C ALA A 29 -28.68 20.63 24.49
N ILE A 30 -28.15 21.71 23.92
CA ILE A 30 -26.81 21.78 23.32
C ILE A 30 -25.74 21.54 24.40
N SER A 31 -25.79 22.25 25.53
CA SER A 31 -24.81 22.10 26.62
C SER A 31 -24.79 20.70 27.26
N LYS A 32 -25.90 19.95 27.13
CA LYS A 32 -26.03 18.57 27.62
C LYS A 32 -25.77 17.51 26.55
N HIS A 33 -25.36 17.90 25.33
CA HIS A 33 -25.15 17.01 24.17
C HIS A 33 -26.38 16.13 23.84
N GLN A 34 -27.60 16.66 24.06
CA GLN A 34 -28.85 15.94 23.83
C GLN A 34 -29.37 16.17 22.41
N HIS A 35 -28.63 15.71 21.39
CA HIS A 35 -28.89 16.02 19.97
C HIS A 35 -30.32 15.71 19.49
N LYS A 36 -30.99 14.67 20.04
CA LYS A 36 -32.41 14.40 19.76
C LYS A 36 -33.35 15.52 20.24
N LYS A 37 -33.06 16.12 21.39
CA LYS A 37 -33.82 17.26 21.93
C LYS A 37 -33.46 18.55 21.24
N VAL A 38 -32.19 18.74 20.87
CA VAL A 38 -31.76 19.87 20.03
C VAL A 38 -32.55 19.87 18.72
N LEU A 39 -32.65 18.73 18.04
CA LEU A 39 -33.45 18.60 16.82
C LEU A 39 -34.93 18.94 17.04
N LYS A 40 -35.53 18.46 18.14
CA LYS A 40 -36.91 18.77 18.50
C LYS A 40 -37.13 20.27 18.72
N HIS A 41 -36.34 20.90 19.58
CA HIS A 41 -36.49 22.32 19.91
C HIS A 41 -36.15 23.23 18.72
N ALA A 42 -35.21 22.84 17.87
CA ALA A 42 -34.93 23.56 16.64
C ALA A 42 -36.10 23.49 15.65
N ASN A 43 -36.80 22.35 15.53
CA ASN A 43 -38.02 22.26 14.72
C ASN A 43 -39.14 23.13 15.29
N GLU A 44 -39.37 23.09 16.62
CA GLU A 44 -40.37 23.94 17.30
C GLU A 44 -40.11 25.43 17.04
N LEU A 45 -38.83 25.87 17.05
CA LEU A 45 -38.46 27.25 16.74
C LEU A 45 -38.66 27.61 15.26
N LEU A 46 -38.42 26.67 14.34
CA LEU A 46 -38.60 26.89 12.90
C LEU A 46 -40.07 26.83 12.46
N GLU A 47 -40.96 26.22 13.26
CA GLU A 47 -42.40 26.34 13.07
C GLU A 47 -42.89 27.75 13.40
N LEU A 48 -42.29 28.39 14.43
CA LEU A 48 -42.61 29.76 14.82
C LEU A 48 -41.97 30.80 13.90
N VAL A 49 -40.69 30.63 13.58
CA VAL A 49 -39.92 31.52 12.70
C VAL A 49 -39.19 30.66 11.66
N PRO A 50 -39.83 30.39 10.51
CA PRO A 50 -39.25 29.55 9.46
C PRO A 50 -37.92 30.08 8.91
N GLU A 51 -37.66 31.39 9.04
CA GLU A 51 -36.47 32.08 8.54
C GLU A 51 -35.32 32.22 9.53
N ASP A 52 -35.44 31.70 10.77
CA ASP A 52 -34.39 31.84 11.78
C ASP A 52 -33.13 31.04 11.41
N GLU A 53 -31.99 31.72 11.27
CA GLU A 53 -30.73 31.10 10.85
C GLU A 53 -30.12 30.22 11.95
N THR A 54 -30.26 30.60 13.22
CA THR A 54 -29.67 29.92 14.37
C THR A 54 -30.34 28.56 14.60
N ALA A 55 -31.67 28.52 14.60
CA ALA A 55 -32.45 27.29 14.74
C ALA A 55 -32.19 26.34 13.56
N ARG A 56 -32.05 26.85 12.33
CA ARG A 56 -31.64 26.02 11.17
C ARG A 56 -30.24 25.44 11.33
N HIS A 57 -29.28 26.24 11.80
CA HIS A 57 -27.92 25.76 12.06
C HIS A 57 -27.93 24.65 13.12
N CYS A 58 -28.60 24.87 14.26
CA CYS A 58 -28.72 23.86 15.31
C CYS A 58 -29.44 22.60 14.83
N LYS A 59 -30.45 22.73 13.97
CA LYS A 59 -31.11 21.59 13.32
C LYS A 59 -30.13 20.80 12.44
N LEU A 60 -29.38 21.48 11.59
CA LEU A 60 -28.40 20.86 10.68
C LEU A 60 -27.33 20.10 11.45
N VAL A 61 -26.72 20.74 12.46
CA VAL A 61 -25.73 20.13 13.35
C VAL A 61 -26.31 18.92 14.09
N ALA A 62 -27.54 19.03 14.61
CA ALA A 62 -28.19 17.91 15.28
C ALA A 62 -28.44 16.72 14.33
N LEU A 63 -28.84 16.96 13.08
CA LEU A 63 -29.01 15.91 12.07
C LEU A 63 -27.68 15.21 11.76
N ILE A 64 -26.59 15.98 11.64
CA ILE A 64 -25.24 15.46 11.46
C ILE A 64 -24.84 14.50 12.60
N HIS A 65 -24.96 14.93 13.86
CA HIS A 65 -24.60 14.10 15.03
C HIS A 65 -25.50 12.88 15.19
N LEU A 66 -26.77 12.97 14.78
CA LEU A 66 -27.69 11.84 14.78
C LEU A 66 -27.44 10.85 13.63
N GLY A 67 -26.55 11.19 12.69
CA GLY A 67 -26.23 10.37 11.52
C GLY A 67 -27.33 10.36 10.46
N LYS A 68 -28.24 11.35 10.49
CA LYS A 68 -29.30 11.55 9.48
C LYS A 68 -28.75 12.41 8.34
N LEU A 69 -27.85 11.83 7.55
CA LEU A 69 -27.01 12.57 6.60
C LEU A 69 -27.78 13.05 5.37
N GLU A 70 -28.76 12.29 4.91
CA GLU A 70 -29.64 12.64 3.79
C GLU A 70 -30.49 13.87 4.14
N GLU A 71 -31.17 13.83 5.30
CA GLU A 71 -31.95 14.97 5.82
C GLU A 71 -31.05 16.21 6.01
N ALA A 72 -29.82 16.01 6.52
CA ALA A 72 -28.85 17.09 6.69
C ALA A 72 -28.43 17.69 5.33
N HIS A 73 -28.20 16.86 4.32
CA HIS A 73 -27.80 17.28 2.99
C HIS A 73 -28.90 18.08 2.28
N GLU A 74 -30.14 17.61 2.35
CA GLU A 74 -31.31 18.33 1.81
C GLU A 74 -31.48 19.69 2.49
N LEU A 75 -31.43 19.73 3.82
CA LEU A 75 -31.55 20.97 4.59
C LEU A 75 -30.42 21.95 4.26
N ALA A 76 -29.19 21.45 4.10
CA ALA A 76 -28.02 22.24 3.77
C ALA A 76 -28.07 22.83 2.35
N ASN A 77 -28.68 22.11 1.39
CA ASN A 77 -28.74 22.51 -0.01
C ASN A 77 -30.02 23.22 -0.44
N GLY A 78 -31.01 23.33 0.45
CA GLY A 78 -32.24 24.09 0.23
C GLY A 78 -32.00 25.57 -0.06
N ALA A 79 -32.81 26.17 -0.94
CA ALA A 79 -32.65 27.54 -1.43
C ALA A 79 -32.55 28.60 -0.31
N LYS A 80 -33.23 28.37 0.82
CA LYS A 80 -33.21 29.25 2.00
C LYS A 80 -31.88 29.17 2.76
N THR A 81 -31.30 27.97 2.90
CA THR A 81 -30.01 27.72 3.56
C THR A 81 -28.82 28.07 2.67
N ARG A 82 -28.98 28.12 1.34
CA ARG A 82 -27.90 28.58 0.44
C ARG A 82 -27.48 30.03 0.67
N ARG A 83 -28.39 30.85 1.22
CA ARG A 83 -28.16 32.27 1.56
C ARG A 83 -27.46 32.46 2.90
N THR A 84 -27.46 31.45 3.78
CA THR A 84 -26.88 31.54 5.13
C THR A 84 -25.39 31.19 5.15
N LEU A 85 -24.67 31.63 6.19
CA LEU A 85 -23.21 31.46 6.39
C LEU A 85 -22.77 30.02 6.78
N LEU A 86 -23.60 28.99 6.54
CA LEU A 86 -23.34 27.59 6.95
C LEU A 86 -22.47 26.81 5.95
N LYS A 87 -21.43 27.47 5.42
CA LYS A 87 -20.58 26.92 4.37
C LYS A 87 -19.81 25.69 4.84
N LYS A 88 -19.36 25.68 6.11
CA LYS A 88 -18.61 24.57 6.71
C LYS A 88 -19.45 23.32 6.89
N GLU A 89 -20.65 23.43 7.45
CA GLU A 89 -21.56 22.30 7.67
C GLU A 89 -22.03 21.74 6.32
N ARG A 90 -22.25 22.61 5.32
CA ARG A 90 -22.49 22.19 3.93
C ARG A 90 -21.33 21.39 3.35
N ALA A 91 -20.10 21.90 3.46
CA ALA A 91 -18.91 21.19 3.01
C ALA A 91 -18.82 19.80 3.67
N TYR A 92 -19.10 19.73 4.97
CA TYR A 92 -19.14 18.47 5.70
C TYR A 92 -20.25 17.52 5.21
N CYS A 93 -21.46 18.01 4.90
CA CYS A 93 -22.51 17.18 4.30
C CYS A 93 -22.12 16.62 2.92
N TYR A 94 -21.46 17.41 2.06
CA TYR A 94 -20.93 16.91 0.78
C TYR A 94 -19.85 15.86 0.99
N TYR A 95 -18.94 16.09 1.94
CA TYR A 95 -17.90 15.14 2.31
C TYR A 95 -18.49 13.79 2.77
N ARG A 96 -19.52 13.83 3.63
CA ARG A 96 -20.19 12.62 4.13
C ARG A 96 -20.99 11.88 3.06
N ASN A 97 -21.44 12.57 2.01
CA ASN A 97 -22.12 11.99 0.86
C ASN A 97 -21.15 11.53 -0.25
N GLY A 98 -19.84 11.67 -0.08
CA GLY A 98 -18.82 11.19 -1.02
C GLY A 98 -18.44 12.15 -2.14
N ASP A 99 -19.06 13.32 -2.22
CA ASP A 99 -18.68 14.36 -3.20
C ASP A 99 -17.53 15.21 -2.65
N LEU A 100 -16.33 14.62 -2.67
CA LEU A 100 -15.11 15.20 -2.10
C LEU A 100 -14.69 16.50 -2.81
N GLY A 101 -14.89 16.58 -4.14
CA GLY A 101 -14.52 17.76 -4.93
C GLY A 101 -15.36 18.98 -4.57
N LYS A 102 -16.70 18.84 -4.49
CA LYS A 102 -17.56 19.94 -4.04
C LYS A 102 -17.33 20.29 -2.57
N ALA A 103 -17.09 19.29 -1.73
CA ALA A 103 -16.76 19.52 -0.33
C ALA A 103 -15.49 20.38 -0.17
N LEU A 104 -14.43 20.08 -0.93
CA LEU A 104 -13.19 20.84 -0.90
C LEU A 104 -13.38 22.28 -1.38
N GLY A 105 -14.04 22.49 -2.53
CA GLY A 105 -14.30 23.85 -3.03
C GLY A 105 -15.13 24.69 -2.06
N MET A 106 -16.09 24.08 -1.33
CA MET A 106 -16.83 24.79 -0.28
C MET A 106 -15.98 25.08 0.94
N ALA A 107 -15.12 24.15 1.36
CA ALA A 107 -14.21 24.36 2.48
C ALA A 107 -13.18 25.46 2.17
N GLU A 108 -12.63 25.51 0.96
CA GLU A 108 -11.71 26.57 0.48
C GLU A 108 -12.32 27.96 0.54
N ALA A 109 -13.62 28.09 0.27
CA ALA A 109 -14.36 29.35 0.37
C ALA A 109 -14.74 29.78 1.80
N CYS A 110 -14.34 29.00 2.82
CA CYS A 110 -14.52 29.32 4.24
C CYS A 110 -13.25 29.95 4.83
N GLU A 111 -13.42 30.76 5.87
CA GLU A 111 -12.31 31.25 6.68
C GLU A 111 -11.54 30.09 7.33
N ASP A 112 -10.21 30.22 7.39
CA ASP A 112 -9.29 29.24 7.97
C ASP A 112 -9.40 29.20 9.50
N THR A 113 -10.51 28.65 9.99
CA THR A 113 -10.65 28.21 11.37
C THR A 113 -9.99 26.82 11.53
N GLU A 114 -9.53 26.49 12.75
CA GLU A 114 -9.08 25.13 13.14
C GLU A 114 -10.03 24.05 12.58
N GLY A 115 -11.33 24.31 12.70
CA GLY A 115 -12.44 23.51 12.18
C GLY A 115 -12.40 23.21 10.68
N VAL A 116 -12.11 24.26 9.91
CA VAL A 116 -12.10 24.21 8.45
C VAL A 116 -10.79 23.63 7.94
N MET A 117 -9.67 23.97 8.58
CA MET A 117 -8.35 23.45 8.22
C MET A 117 -8.28 21.93 8.41
N GLU A 118 -8.80 21.37 9.51
CA GLU A 118 -8.85 19.91 9.69
C GLU A 118 -9.69 19.24 8.58
N LEU A 119 -10.84 19.81 8.21
CA LEU A 119 -11.68 19.28 7.13
C LEU A 119 -10.98 19.37 5.77
N LYS A 120 -10.30 20.50 5.46
CA LYS A 120 -9.48 20.67 4.25
C LYS A 120 -8.38 19.61 4.18
N GLY A 121 -7.62 19.43 5.27
CA GLY A 121 -6.54 18.44 5.34
C GLY A 121 -7.04 17.02 5.07
N GLN A 122 -8.17 16.63 5.67
CA GLN A 122 -8.81 15.32 5.44
C GLN A 122 -9.33 15.14 4.01
N LEU A 123 -9.94 16.17 3.43
CA LEU A 123 -10.42 16.15 2.04
C LEU A 123 -9.26 16.00 1.04
N LEU A 124 -8.21 16.80 1.21
CA LEU A 124 -7.00 16.74 0.39
C LEU A 124 -6.31 15.37 0.52
N TYR A 125 -6.23 14.83 1.74
CA TYR A 125 -5.69 13.49 1.99
C TYR A 125 -6.46 12.42 1.20
N ARG A 126 -7.81 12.44 1.26
CA ARG A 126 -8.65 11.49 0.54
C ARG A 126 -8.62 11.65 -0.97
N LEU A 127 -8.41 12.86 -1.47
CA LEU A 127 -8.24 13.15 -2.90
C LEU A 127 -6.85 12.77 -3.42
N GLY A 128 -5.94 12.29 -2.57
CA GLY A 128 -4.56 11.97 -2.96
C GLY A 128 -3.68 13.21 -3.16
N ARG A 129 -4.12 14.41 -2.77
CA ARG A 129 -3.35 15.66 -2.83
C ARG A 129 -2.47 15.77 -1.58
N ARG A 130 -1.42 14.94 -1.52
CA ARG A 130 -0.63 14.63 -0.32
C ARG A 130 0.15 15.84 0.21
N GLU A 131 0.90 16.52 -0.66
CA GLU A 131 1.67 17.72 -0.29
C GLU A 131 0.75 18.83 0.25
N GLU A 132 -0.36 19.10 -0.45
CA GLU A 132 -1.30 20.12 -0.01
C GLU A 132 -1.98 19.77 1.32
N SER A 133 -2.25 18.48 1.57
CA SER A 133 -2.75 18.02 2.86
C SER A 133 -1.75 18.31 3.98
N LYS A 134 -0.46 18.01 3.76
CA LYS A 134 0.63 18.33 4.69
C LYS A 134 0.70 19.84 4.95
N ASP A 135 0.68 20.67 3.91
CA ASP A 135 0.74 22.13 4.02
C ASP A 135 -0.40 22.71 4.88
N VAL A 136 -1.61 22.17 4.75
CA VAL A 136 -2.75 22.59 5.60
C VAL A 136 -2.48 22.27 7.07
N TYR A 137 -1.97 21.07 7.38
CA TYR A 137 -1.65 20.71 8.76
C TYR A 137 -0.45 21.47 9.33
N GLU A 138 0.54 21.82 8.51
CA GLU A 138 1.65 22.70 8.92
C GLU A 138 1.16 24.11 9.30
N ARG A 139 0.30 24.70 8.46
CA ARG A 139 -0.34 25.99 8.77
C ARG A 139 -1.19 25.91 10.04
N LEU A 140 -1.92 24.81 10.23
CA LEU A 140 -2.70 24.58 11.44
C LEU A 140 -1.79 24.57 12.68
N LEU A 141 -0.67 23.83 12.64
CA LEU A 141 0.30 23.79 13.74
C LEU A 141 0.92 25.15 14.06
N GLN A 142 1.24 25.97 13.04
CA GLN A 142 1.76 27.33 13.22
C GLN A 142 0.73 28.27 13.87
N SER A 143 -0.57 28.08 13.59
CA SER A 143 -1.64 28.89 14.18
C SER A 143 -1.85 28.63 15.68
N HIS A 144 -1.40 27.48 16.20
CA HIS A 144 -1.53 27.12 17.62
C HIS A 144 -0.46 27.81 18.48
N LYS A 145 -0.84 28.91 19.15
CA LYS A 145 0.00 29.72 20.07
C LYS A 145 0.72 28.97 21.21
N ARG A 146 0.46 27.67 21.42
CA ARG A 146 1.08 26.83 22.47
C ARG A 146 1.62 25.49 21.96
N GLY A 147 1.59 25.24 20.64
CA GLY A 147 2.07 23.99 20.02
C GLY A 147 1.31 22.70 20.38
N ARG A 148 0.53 22.65 21.46
CA ARG A 148 -0.15 21.42 21.89
C ARG A 148 -1.31 21.06 20.97
N VAL A 149 -1.23 19.86 20.40
CA VAL A 149 -2.35 19.18 19.74
C VAL A 149 -3.33 18.70 20.81
N LYS A 150 -4.62 19.03 20.66
CA LYS A 150 -5.65 18.79 21.69
C LYS A 150 -6.24 17.39 21.65
N THR A 151 -6.16 16.70 20.52
CA THR A 151 -6.84 15.41 20.30
C THR A 151 -5.91 14.40 19.66
N ALA A 152 -6.04 13.15 20.11
CA ALA A 152 -5.38 11.99 19.52
C ALA A 152 -5.69 11.89 18.00
N ASP A 153 -6.94 12.14 17.60
CA ASP A 153 -7.36 12.12 16.19
C ASP A 153 -6.61 13.11 15.30
N LEU A 154 -6.40 14.35 15.78
CA LEU A 154 -5.66 15.37 15.02
C LEU A 154 -4.19 14.96 14.87
N LEU A 155 -3.58 14.44 15.94
CA LEU A 155 -2.21 13.94 15.90
C LEU A 155 -2.06 12.81 14.88
N GLY A 156 -2.99 11.85 14.87
CA GLY A 156 -3.02 10.76 13.91
C GLY A 156 -3.11 11.25 12.46
N ASN A 157 -3.96 12.24 12.20
CA ASN A 157 -4.12 12.83 10.86
C ASN A 157 -2.84 13.58 10.40
N ILE A 158 -2.18 14.32 11.29
CA ILE A 158 -0.91 14.99 11.00
C ILE A 158 0.16 13.95 10.64
N ILE A 159 0.33 12.90 11.45
CA ILE A 159 1.32 11.86 11.16
C ILE A 159 1.03 11.22 9.79
N ALA A 160 -0.23 10.90 9.51
CA ALA A 160 -0.64 10.32 8.23
C ALA A 160 -0.31 11.25 7.04
N SER A 161 -0.61 12.54 7.13
CA SER A 161 -0.33 13.49 6.04
C SER A 161 1.16 13.60 5.74
N TYR A 162 2.02 13.63 6.76
CA TYR A 162 3.47 13.66 6.58
C TYR A 162 4.02 12.39 5.93
N ILE A 163 3.54 11.22 6.34
CA ILE A 163 3.96 9.94 5.75
C ILE A 163 3.55 9.87 4.28
N SER A 164 2.30 10.23 3.97
CA SER A 164 1.81 10.20 2.59
C SER A 164 2.56 11.19 1.69
N ALA A 165 2.98 12.34 2.22
CA ALA A 165 3.83 13.32 1.52
C ALA A 165 5.33 12.93 1.49
N GLY A 166 5.70 11.68 1.80
CA GLY A 166 7.09 11.22 1.78
C GLY A 166 8.01 11.91 2.80
N SER A 167 7.45 12.67 3.74
CA SER A 167 8.17 13.53 4.69
C SER A 167 8.26 12.90 6.08
N ALA A 168 8.38 11.57 6.15
CA ALA A 168 8.39 10.86 7.43
C ALA A 168 9.60 11.21 8.32
N GLY A 169 10.70 11.68 7.72
CA GLY A 169 11.87 12.20 8.44
C GLY A 169 11.59 13.43 9.29
N ASP A 170 10.56 14.21 8.95
CA ASP A 170 10.19 15.43 9.67
C ASP A 170 9.29 15.14 10.89
N VAL A 171 8.62 13.98 10.89
CA VAL A 171 7.65 13.61 11.94
C VAL A 171 8.24 13.67 13.35
N PRO A 172 9.46 13.16 13.64
CA PRO A 172 10.06 13.29 14.97
C PRO A 172 10.17 14.74 15.46
N SER A 173 10.50 15.68 14.57
CA SER A 173 10.59 17.11 14.88
C SER A 173 9.22 17.70 15.18
N VAL A 174 8.21 17.34 14.37
CA VAL A 174 6.81 17.74 14.57
C VAL A 174 6.28 17.21 15.91
N LEU A 175 6.52 15.93 16.22
CA LEU A 175 6.12 15.31 17.49
C LEU A 175 6.73 16.02 18.71
N LYS A 176 7.99 16.45 18.59
CA LYS A 176 8.66 17.25 19.63
C LYS A 176 8.03 18.64 19.77
N GLN A 177 7.73 19.32 18.65
CA GLN A 177 7.09 20.64 18.65
C GLN A 177 5.71 20.61 19.32
N VAL A 178 4.93 19.54 19.09
CA VAL A 178 3.60 19.39 19.67
C VAL A 178 3.59 18.86 21.11
N GLY A 179 4.76 18.49 21.62
CA GLY A 179 4.92 17.89 22.96
C GLY A 179 4.26 16.51 23.07
N ALA A 180 4.25 15.73 21.98
CA ALA A 180 3.71 14.39 21.99
C ALA A 180 4.56 13.48 22.90
N SER A 181 3.90 12.87 23.88
CA SER A 181 4.53 11.89 24.77
C SER A 181 4.41 10.47 24.19
N LYS A 182 5.22 9.53 24.69
CA LYS A 182 5.10 8.11 24.34
C LYS A 182 3.67 7.59 24.59
N SER A 183 3.05 7.96 25.72
CA SER A 183 1.67 7.55 26.01
C SER A 183 0.65 8.12 25.04
N SER A 184 0.89 9.30 24.47
CA SER A 184 0.01 9.90 23.45
C SER A 184 0.10 9.15 22.12
N LEU A 185 1.27 8.62 21.79
CA LEU A 185 1.50 7.84 20.55
C LEU A 185 0.95 6.41 20.63
N GLU A 186 0.66 5.94 21.84
CA GLU A 186 0.11 4.61 22.12
C GLU A 186 -1.36 4.67 22.60
N GLU A 187 -1.98 5.85 22.56
CA GLU A 187 -3.33 6.09 23.11
C GLU A 187 -4.42 5.39 22.30
N THR A 188 -4.30 5.39 20.96
CA THR A 188 -5.25 4.77 20.04
C THR A 188 -4.54 3.83 19.08
N PRO A 189 -5.22 2.77 18.59
CA PRO A 189 -4.58 1.83 17.67
C PRO A 189 -4.17 2.52 16.36
N GLU A 190 -4.91 3.53 15.90
CA GLU A 190 -4.61 4.28 14.68
C GLU A 190 -3.31 5.10 14.80
N ILE A 191 -3.05 5.74 15.95
CA ILE A 191 -1.81 6.52 16.14
C ILE A 191 -0.62 5.58 16.26
N ALA A 192 -0.74 4.49 17.02
CA ALA A 192 0.31 3.50 17.14
C ALA A 192 0.67 2.89 15.78
N TYR A 193 -0.36 2.60 14.96
CA TYR A 193 -0.17 2.14 13.58
C TYR A 193 0.53 3.20 12.71
N ASN A 194 0.06 4.44 12.72
CA ASN A 194 0.68 5.52 11.95
C ASN A 194 2.14 5.76 12.37
N ASN A 195 2.43 5.71 13.67
CA ASN A 195 3.79 5.84 14.19
C ASN A 195 4.68 4.65 13.76
N ALA A 196 4.12 3.44 13.67
CA ALA A 196 4.83 2.31 13.07
C ALA A 196 5.14 2.55 11.59
N CYS A 197 4.21 3.14 10.84
CA CYS A 197 4.44 3.53 9.44
C CYS A 197 5.56 4.57 9.28
N VAL A 198 5.73 5.50 10.23
CA VAL A 198 6.92 6.38 10.27
C VAL A 198 8.19 5.54 10.37
N SER A 199 8.27 4.64 11.35
CA SER A 199 9.45 3.78 11.55
C SER A 199 9.75 2.91 10.33
N LEU A 200 8.71 2.41 9.65
CA LEU A 200 8.83 1.65 8.39
C LEU A 200 9.44 2.46 7.27
N SER A 201 8.94 3.68 7.06
CA SER A 201 9.46 4.57 6.01
C SER A 201 10.91 4.99 6.24
N LEU A 202 11.36 5.01 7.51
CA LEU A 202 12.75 5.27 7.89
C LEU A 202 13.64 4.01 7.88
N GLY A 203 13.13 2.85 7.45
CA GLY A 203 13.87 1.59 7.41
C GLY A 203 14.12 0.95 8.78
N LYS A 204 13.47 1.43 9.86
CA LYS A 204 13.62 0.91 11.22
C LYS A 204 12.65 -0.23 11.49
N TYR A 205 12.90 -1.38 10.86
CA TYR A 205 11.96 -2.51 10.86
C TYR A 205 11.71 -3.13 12.24
N ALA A 206 12.72 -3.19 13.11
CA ALA A 206 12.54 -3.72 14.47
C ALA A 206 11.62 -2.82 15.32
N GLU A 207 11.87 -1.50 15.32
CA GLU A 207 11.03 -0.51 16.01
C GLU A 207 9.60 -0.52 15.45
N ALA A 208 9.45 -0.62 14.13
CA ALA A 208 8.13 -0.76 13.51
C ALA A 208 7.37 -2.01 13.97
N MET A 209 8.05 -3.14 14.13
CA MET A 209 7.41 -4.37 14.64
C MET A 209 6.88 -4.15 16.06
N ASP A 210 7.66 -3.56 16.95
CA ASP A 210 7.26 -3.29 18.33
C ASP A 210 6.04 -2.35 18.37
N LEU A 211 6.04 -1.29 17.58
CA LEU A 211 4.92 -0.35 17.47
C LEU A 211 3.66 -1.00 16.90
N LEU A 212 3.79 -1.90 15.91
CA LEU A 212 2.65 -2.67 15.39
C LEU A 212 2.08 -3.65 16.41
N GLN A 213 2.92 -4.23 17.27
CA GLN A 213 2.45 -5.05 18.39
C GLN A 213 1.72 -4.21 19.45
N VAL A 214 2.12 -2.95 19.65
CA VAL A 214 1.36 -1.99 20.45
C VAL A 214 0.02 -1.67 19.79
N ALA A 215 0.01 -1.36 18.49
CA ALA A 215 -1.22 -1.07 17.74
C ALA A 215 -2.21 -2.25 17.80
N GLU A 216 -1.72 -3.47 17.63
CA GLU A 216 -2.51 -4.70 17.79
C GLU A 216 -3.12 -4.81 19.20
N ARG A 217 -2.29 -4.66 20.24
CA ARG A 217 -2.73 -4.77 21.64
C ARG A 217 -3.79 -3.74 21.99
N VAL A 218 -3.53 -2.46 21.68
CA VAL A 218 -4.46 -1.35 21.91
C VAL A 218 -5.73 -1.54 21.08
N GLY A 219 -5.61 -2.08 19.87
CA GLY A 219 -6.74 -2.43 19.00
C GLY A 219 -7.64 -3.50 19.62
N TYR A 220 -7.06 -4.59 20.12
CA TYR A 220 -7.80 -5.64 20.84
C TYR A 220 -8.47 -5.09 22.10
N GLU A 221 -7.77 -4.26 22.88
CA GLU A 221 -8.34 -3.61 24.07
C GLU A 221 -9.55 -2.73 23.71
N SER A 222 -9.41 -1.86 22.71
CA SER A 222 -10.47 -0.95 22.27
C SER A 222 -11.69 -1.68 21.70
N LEU A 223 -11.47 -2.71 20.86
CA LEU A 223 -12.57 -3.44 20.21
C LEU A 223 -13.25 -4.42 21.16
N PHE A 224 -12.55 -4.86 22.21
CA PHE A 224 -13.16 -5.62 23.31
C PHE A 224 -14.12 -4.76 24.15
N GLU A 225 -13.86 -3.47 24.34
CA GLU A 225 -14.81 -2.55 24.99
C GLU A 225 -16.13 -2.40 24.22
N ASP A 226 -16.08 -2.61 22.90
CA ASP A 226 -17.23 -2.53 21.98
C ASP A 226 -18.02 -3.86 21.85
N ASP A 227 -17.70 -4.88 22.66
CA ASP A 227 -18.32 -6.23 22.64
C ASP A 227 -18.17 -6.98 21.29
N LEU A 228 -17.16 -6.67 20.47
CA LEU A 228 -16.89 -7.39 19.21
C LEU A 228 -16.45 -8.84 19.48
N THR A 229 -16.72 -9.70 18.50
CA THR A 229 -16.16 -11.06 18.47
C THR A 229 -14.68 -11.05 18.08
N GLU A 230 -13.98 -12.15 18.34
CA GLU A 230 -12.56 -12.29 17.96
C GLU A 230 -12.38 -12.22 16.43
N GLU A 231 -13.31 -12.79 15.67
CA GLU A 231 -13.30 -12.74 14.21
C GLU A 231 -13.51 -11.32 13.68
N GLU A 232 -14.52 -10.60 14.20
CA GLU A 232 -14.74 -9.19 13.84
C GLU A 232 -13.55 -8.31 14.25
N THR A 233 -12.90 -8.62 15.37
CA THR A 233 -11.70 -7.89 15.82
C THR A 233 -10.52 -8.15 14.88
N LYS A 234 -10.31 -9.39 14.44
CA LYS A 234 -9.28 -9.74 13.45
C LYS A 234 -9.56 -9.13 12.08
N GLU A 235 -10.81 -9.05 11.67
CA GLU A 235 -11.24 -8.35 10.46
C GLU A 235 -10.90 -6.84 10.56
N GLU A 236 -11.19 -6.19 11.69
CA GLU A 236 -10.83 -4.77 11.88
C GLU A 236 -9.32 -4.52 11.88
N LEU A 237 -8.54 -5.43 12.48
CA LEU A 237 -7.07 -5.32 12.59
C LEU A 237 -6.32 -5.96 11.43
N ALA A 238 -7.02 -6.37 10.36
CA ALA A 238 -6.42 -7.03 9.20
C ALA A 238 -5.25 -6.23 8.60
N HIS A 239 -5.38 -4.90 8.55
CA HIS A 239 -4.34 -3.99 8.06
C HIS A 239 -3.08 -4.01 8.94
N VAL A 240 -3.23 -4.05 10.28
CA VAL A 240 -2.09 -4.19 11.22
C VAL A 240 -1.37 -5.51 10.99
N PHE A 241 -2.13 -6.60 10.82
CA PHE A 241 -1.56 -7.92 10.55
C PHE A 241 -0.86 -8.00 9.19
N ALA A 242 -1.41 -7.38 8.15
CA ALA A 242 -0.77 -7.29 6.84
C ALA A 242 0.55 -6.51 6.93
N GLN A 243 0.55 -5.39 7.67
CA GLN A 243 1.75 -4.57 7.83
C GLN A 243 2.85 -5.30 8.62
N LYS A 244 2.48 -6.02 9.69
CA LYS A 244 3.42 -6.88 10.43
C LYS A 244 4.02 -7.97 9.55
N ALA A 245 3.23 -8.59 8.66
CA ALA A 245 3.75 -9.58 7.73
C ALA A 245 4.82 -8.99 6.79
N PHE A 246 4.60 -7.78 6.27
CA PHE A 246 5.61 -7.06 5.51
C PHE A 246 6.88 -6.79 6.32
N VAL A 247 6.76 -6.40 7.60
CA VAL A 247 7.92 -6.18 8.47
C VAL A 247 8.69 -7.48 8.72
N LEU A 248 8.01 -8.61 8.91
CA LEU A 248 8.66 -9.92 9.05
C LEU A 248 9.50 -10.29 7.83
N GLU A 249 9.00 -10.01 6.62
CA GLU A 249 9.75 -10.20 5.39
C GLU A 249 11.03 -9.35 5.37
N ARG A 250 10.91 -8.05 5.70
CA ARG A 250 12.05 -7.12 5.77
C ARG A 250 13.08 -7.49 6.84
N LEU A 251 12.68 -8.22 7.87
CA LEU A 251 13.56 -8.76 8.91
C LEU A 251 14.16 -10.14 8.55
N GLY A 252 13.97 -10.64 7.32
CA GLY A 252 14.52 -11.92 6.88
C GLY A 252 13.74 -13.14 7.40
N ARG A 253 12.46 -12.98 7.77
CA ARG A 253 11.58 -14.05 8.28
C ARG A 253 10.42 -14.35 7.31
N PRO A 254 10.69 -14.77 6.07
CA PRO A 254 9.68 -14.89 5.01
C PRO A 254 8.63 -15.98 5.28
N LYS A 255 8.98 -17.07 5.97
CA LYS A 255 8.02 -18.16 6.29
C LYS A 255 6.91 -17.67 7.21
N GLU A 256 7.28 -16.95 8.27
CA GLU A 256 6.32 -16.36 9.21
C GLU A 256 5.48 -15.26 8.54
N SER A 257 6.10 -14.46 7.66
CA SER A 257 5.40 -13.49 6.83
C SER A 257 4.32 -14.15 5.96
N GLN A 258 4.64 -15.26 5.29
CA GLN A 258 3.70 -16.02 4.47
C GLN A 258 2.53 -16.59 5.31
N GLU A 259 2.82 -17.18 6.46
CA GLU A 259 1.80 -17.71 7.37
C GLU A 259 0.85 -16.61 7.87
N GLN A 260 1.41 -15.48 8.30
CA GLN A 260 0.64 -14.35 8.77
C GLN A 260 -0.21 -13.73 7.65
N THR A 261 0.35 -13.57 6.46
CA THR A 261 -0.40 -13.06 5.29
C THR A 261 -1.54 -14.01 4.92
N ALA A 262 -1.32 -15.33 5.00
CA ALA A 262 -2.36 -16.33 4.77
C ALA A 262 -3.49 -16.27 5.82
N GLN A 263 -3.19 -15.90 7.07
CA GLN A 263 -4.22 -15.67 8.10
C GLN A 263 -5.04 -14.42 7.81
N VAL A 264 -4.40 -13.31 7.40
CA VAL A 264 -5.10 -12.08 6.99
C VAL A 264 -6.14 -12.37 5.90
N LEU A 265 -5.75 -13.15 4.90
CA LEU A 265 -6.62 -13.51 3.78
C LEU A 265 -7.83 -14.38 4.16
N LYS A 266 -7.84 -14.96 5.38
CA LYS A 266 -8.98 -15.72 5.91
C LYS A 266 -10.00 -14.84 6.64
N CYS A 267 -9.57 -13.71 7.21
CA CYS A 267 -10.42 -12.83 8.02
C CYS A 267 -10.76 -11.50 7.37
N VAL A 268 -10.03 -11.07 6.34
CA VAL A 268 -10.30 -9.81 5.63
C VAL A 268 -11.60 -9.88 4.83
N SER A 269 -12.35 -8.79 4.82
CA SER A 269 -13.58 -8.68 4.01
C SER A 269 -13.28 -8.56 2.52
N GLN A 270 -14.28 -8.84 1.69
CA GLN A 270 -14.13 -8.85 0.23
C GLN A 270 -13.92 -7.46 -0.38
N ASP A 271 -14.33 -6.41 0.32
CA ASP A 271 -14.30 -5.03 -0.19
C ASP A 271 -13.17 -4.20 0.43
N ASP A 272 -12.34 -4.80 1.30
CA ASP A 272 -11.26 -4.08 1.98
C ASP A 272 -9.97 -4.15 1.15
N VAL A 273 -9.33 -2.98 0.94
CA VAL A 273 -8.07 -2.84 0.18
C VAL A 273 -6.96 -3.75 0.71
N THR A 274 -7.00 -4.11 2.00
CA THR A 274 -6.07 -5.05 2.63
C THR A 274 -6.08 -6.42 1.92
N LEU A 275 -7.21 -6.84 1.33
CA LEU A 275 -7.30 -8.07 0.55
C LEU A 275 -6.40 -8.03 -0.69
N ALA A 276 -6.39 -6.90 -1.41
CA ALA A 276 -5.54 -6.72 -2.59
C ALA A 276 -4.06 -6.72 -2.19
N ILE A 277 -3.70 -5.97 -1.14
CA ILE A 277 -2.33 -5.89 -0.62
C ILE A 277 -1.83 -7.26 -0.16
N ALA A 278 -2.60 -7.96 0.68
CA ALA A 278 -2.21 -9.27 1.19
C ALA A 278 -2.13 -10.34 0.10
N THR A 279 -3.01 -10.28 -0.91
CA THR A 279 -2.96 -11.19 -2.07
C THR A 279 -1.70 -10.96 -2.88
N ASN A 280 -1.38 -9.70 -3.17
CA ASN A 280 -0.19 -9.29 -3.90
C ASN A 280 1.09 -9.73 -3.18
N ASN A 281 1.21 -9.43 -1.88
CA ASN A 281 2.38 -9.76 -1.08
C ASN A 281 2.57 -11.28 -0.97
N LEU A 282 1.48 -12.04 -0.78
CA LEU A 282 1.59 -13.51 -0.73
C LEU A 282 2.06 -14.09 -2.06
N ALA A 283 1.60 -13.55 -3.19
CA ALA A 283 2.03 -13.97 -4.52
C ALA A 283 3.53 -13.69 -4.72
N ALA A 284 3.98 -12.48 -4.38
CA ALA A 284 5.39 -12.09 -4.46
C ALA A 284 6.28 -12.98 -3.58
N LEU A 285 5.89 -13.23 -2.32
CA LEU A 285 6.61 -14.08 -1.37
C LEU A 285 6.75 -15.53 -1.85
N ARG A 286 5.79 -16.02 -2.64
CA ARG A 286 5.81 -17.40 -3.16
C ARG A 286 6.55 -17.52 -4.48
N GLY A 287 6.64 -16.44 -5.26
CA GLY A 287 7.23 -16.45 -6.60
C GLY A 287 6.59 -17.51 -7.48
N SER A 288 7.39 -18.43 -8.03
CA SER A 288 6.95 -19.53 -8.88
C SER A 288 6.34 -20.72 -8.12
N ALA A 289 6.34 -20.71 -6.79
CA ALA A 289 5.67 -21.73 -6.00
C ALA A 289 4.15 -21.48 -5.93
N ASN A 290 3.34 -22.53 -6.10
CA ASN A 290 1.88 -22.46 -5.93
C ASN A 290 1.17 -21.38 -6.78
N VAL A 291 1.67 -21.11 -7.99
CA VAL A 291 1.15 -20.06 -8.89
C VAL A 291 -0.36 -20.15 -9.10
N HIS A 292 -0.89 -21.36 -9.31
CA HIS A 292 -2.34 -21.58 -9.47
C HIS A 292 -3.16 -21.16 -8.24
N ASP A 293 -2.65 -21.36 -7.03
CA ASP A 293 -3.30 -20.94 -5.79
C ASP A 293 -3.20 -19.42 -5.60
N SER A 294 -2.09 -18.79 -6.05
CA SER A 294 -1.97 -17.32 -6.10
C SER A 294 -2.99 -16.71 -7.07
N LEU A 295 -3.12 -17.26 -8.28
CA LEU A 295 -4.11 -16.83 -9.27
C LEU A 295 -5.55 -16.91 -8.74
N LYS A 296 -5.93 -18.03 -8.11
CA LYS A 296 -7.24 -18.18 -7.46
C LYS A 296 -7.53 -17.12 -6.39
N ARG A 297 -6.50 -16.57 -5.73
CA ARG A 297 -6.69 -15.47 -4.78
C ARG A 297 -6.92 -14.14 -5.48
N PHE A 298 -6.17 -13.85 -6.55
CA PHE A 298 -6.40 -12.66 -7.37
C PHE A 298 -7.80 -12.65 -8.00
N ASP A 299 -8.38 -13.81 -8.30
CA ASP A 299 -9.77 -13.89 -8.79
C ASP A 299 -10.79 -13.26 -7.83
N LYS A 300 -10.47 -13.17 -6.52
CA LYS A 300 -11.32 -12.48 -5.54
C LYS A 300 -11.33 -10.95 -5.72
N LEU A 301 -10.38 -10.40 -6.47
CA LEU A 301 -10.26 -8.97 -6.78
C LEU A 301 -10.95 -8.60 -8.10
N GLN A 302 -11.50 -9.59 -8.83
CA GLN A 302 -12.07 -9.36 -10.16
C GLN A 302 -13.36 -8.53 -10.13
N ALA A 303 -13.53 -7.69 -11.15
CA ALA A 303 -14.81 -7.07 -11.47
C ALA A 303 -15.85 -8.13 -11.85
N LEU A 304 -17.01 -8.16 -11.19
CA LEU A 304 -18.15 -8.94 -11.65
C LEU A 304 -18.66 -8.36 -12.99
N ARG A 305 -18.64 -9.13 -14.07
CA ARG A 305 -19.27 -8.71 -15.33
C ARG A 305 -20.79 -8.76 -15.19
N ALA A 306 -21.48 -7.68 -15.56
CA ALA A 306 -22.93 -7.72 -15.74
C ALA A 306 -23.27 -8.65 -16.91
N GLU A 307 -24.04 -9.71 -16.65
CA GLU A 307 -24.62 -10.57 -17.67
C GLU A 307 -25.65 -9.77 -18.48
N SER A 308 -25.29 -9.34 -19.69
CA SER A 308 -26.28 -8.96 -20.70
C SER A 308 -26.83 -10.23 -21.35
N GLU A 309 -27.59 -11.05 -20.63
CA GLU A 309 -28.40 -12.13 -21.22
C GLU A 309 -29.50 -12.58 -20.24
N LYS A 310 -30.39 -11.65 -19.90
CA LYS A 310 -31.69 -11.98 -19.28
C LYS A 310 -32.63 -12.59 -20.33
N SER A 311 -32.40 -13.86 -20.71
CA SER A 311 -33.43 -14.65 -21.39
C SER A 311 -33.25 -16.17 -21.26
N SER A 312 -32.63 -16.67 -20.19
CA SER A 312 -32.93 -18.03 -19.74
C SER A 312 -32.64 -18.16 -18.25
N GLY A 313 -33.64 -18.56 -17.47
CA GLY A 313 -33.65 -18.56 -16.01
C GLY A 313 -32.71 -19.58 -15.35
N LYS A 314 -31.41 -19.54 -15.66
CA LYS A 314 -30.34 -20.22 -14.92
C LYS A 314 -29.19 -19.24 -14.71
N VAL A 315 -29.27 -18.49 -13.60
CA VAL A 315 -28.10 -17.79 -13.06
C VAL A 315 -27.13 -18.86 -12.54
N ARG A 316 -26.23 -19.32 -13.41
CA ARG A 316 -24.99 -19.95 -12.99
C ARG A 316 -23.98 -18.83 -12.87
N ARG A 317 -23.59 -18.46 -11.65
CA ARG A 317 -22.32 -17.75 -11.40
C ARG A 317 -21.20 -18.60 -11.99
N LYS A 318 -20.84 -18.35 -13.25
CA LYS A 318 -19.72 -19.01 -13.91
C LYS A 318 -18.49 -18.14 -13.66
N ASN A 319 -17.83 -18.34 -12.52
CA ASN A 319 -16.49 -17.79 -12.24
C ASN A 319 -15.40 -18.43 -13.13
N SER A 320 -15.72 -18.85 -14.35
CA SER A 320 -14.84 -19.65 -15.22
C SER A 320 -14.74 -19.04 -16.62
N LEU A 321 -14.61 -17.71 -16.70
CA LEU A 321 -14.16 -16.99 -17.90
C LEU A 321 -12.87 -16.21 -17.61
N GLY A 322 -12.09 -16.68 -16.64
CA GLY A 322 -10.86 -16.04 -16.14
C GLY A 322 -9.55 -16.49 -16.78
N ASP A 323 -9.57 -17.44 -17.72
CA ASP A 323 -8.31 -18.00 -18.25
C ASP A 323 -7.69 -17.20 -19.38
N ALA A 324 -8.49 -16.51 -20.21
CA ALA A 324 -7.96 -15.70 -21.32
C ALA A 324 -8.03 -14.19 -21.04
N THR A 325 -9.07 -13.69 -20.37
CA THR A 325 -9.34 -12.24 -20.23
C THR A 325 -8.39 -11.50 -19.28
N GLY A 326 -7.66 -12.25 -18.44
CA GLY A 326 -6.77 -11.67 -17.42
C GLY A 326 -7.53 -11.08 -16.23
N LEU A 327 -6.80 -10.47 -15.31
CA LEU A 327 -7.37 -9.80 -14.14
C LEU A 327 -7.93 -8.43 -14.55
N VAL A 328 -9.17 -8.15 -14.14
CA VAL A 328 -9.79 -6.82 -14.20
C VAL A 328 -10.16 -6.45 -12.77
N LEU A 329 -9.54 -5.41 -12.20
CA LEU A 329 -9.88 -4.98 -10.84
C LEU A 329 -11.33 -4.46 -10.80
N SER A 330 -12.06 -4.80 -9.74
CA SER A 330 -13.40 -4.21 -9.51
C SER A 330 -13.32 -2.69 -9.38
N GLN A 331 -14.42 -2.00 -9.66
CA GLN A 331 -14.50 -0.54 -9.50
C GLN A 331 -14.20 -0.12 -8.05
N ASP A 332 -14.61 -0.95 -7.08
CA ASP A 332 -14.33 -0.71 -5.66
C ASP A 332 -12.82 -0.73 -5.37
N PHE A 333 -12.09 -1.72 -5.90
CA PHE A 333 -10.62 -1.78 -5.72
C PHE A 333 -9.88 -0.70 -6.51
N ALA A 334 -10.30 -0.44 -7.74
CA ALA A 334 -9.70 0.60 -8.58
C ALA A 334 -9.85 2.00 -7.98
N GLY A 335 -10.92 2.26 -7.22
CA GLY A 335 -11.11 3.52 -6.49
C GLY A 335 -10.33 3.62 -5.17
N LEU A 336 -9.86 2.50 -4.62
CA LEU A 336 -9.14 2.45 -3.34
C LEU A 336 -7.61 2.41 -3.50
N LEU A 337 -7.12 1.89 -4.62
CA LEU A 337 -5.70 1.78 -4.93
C LEU A 337 -5.23 2.97 -5.76
N GLN A 338 -4.00 3.42 -5.51
CA GLN A 338 -3.32 4.37 -6.38
C GLN A 338 -2.98 3.71 -7.74
N PRO A 339 -2.73 4.51 -8.80
CA PRO A 339 -2.38 3.95 -10.11
C PRO A 339 -1.15 3.02 -10.07
N GLU A 340 -0.11 3.39 -9.30
CA GLU A 340 1.11 2.59 -9.14
C GLU A 340 0.87 1.30 -8.36
N GLU A 341 -0.05 1.33 -7.39
CA GLU A 341 -0.44 0.18 -6.58
C GLU A 341 -1.29 -0.80 -7.42
N SER A 342 -2.26 -0.27 -8.17
CA SER A 342 -3.07 -1.03 -9.13
C SER A 342 -2.19 -1.72 -10.17
N SER A 343 -1.25 -0.97 -10.75
CA SER A 343 -0.26 -1.51 -11.68
C SER A 343 0.56 -2.64 -11.06
N CYS A 344 0.94 -2.54 -9.77
CA CYS A 344 1.75 -3.57 -9.10
C CYS A 344 0.96 -4.89 -8.92
N VAL A 345 -0.29 -4.78 -8.49
CA VAL A 345 -1.21 -5.92 -8.35
C VAL A 345 -1.42 -6.61 -9.71
N LEU A 346 -1.62 -5.82 -10.77
CA LEU A 346 -1.82 -6.32 -12.13
C LEU A 346 -0.55 -6.98 -12.68
N SER A 347 0.64 -6.37 -12.51
CA SER A 347 1.93 -6.95 -12.91
C SER A 347 2.17 -8.31 -12.26
N ASN A 348 1.96 -8.43 -10.95
CA ASN A 348 2.18 -9.69 -10.24
C ASN A 348 1.18 -10.78 -10.66
N TYR A 349 -0.07 -10.43 -10.97
CA TYR A 349 -1.00 -11.36 -11.61
C TYR A 349 -0.50 -11.79 -12.98
N ALA A 350 -0.06 -10.85 -13.82
CA ALA A 350 0.41 -11.13 -15.18
C ALA A 350 1.63 -12.08 -15.17
N ALA A 351 2.58 -11.85 -14.26
CA ALA A 351 3.71 -12.75 -14.04
C ALA A 351 3.25 -14.15 -13.60
N CYS A 352 2.31 -14.24 -12.65
CA CYS A 352 1.71 -15.52 -12.25
C CYS A 352 0.99 -16.20 -13.44
N ALA A 353 0.28 -15.45 -14.28
CA ALA A 353 -0.42 -15.99 -15.43
C ALA A 353 0.56 -16.57 -16.47
N LEU A 354 1.70 -15.90 -16.72
CA LEU A 354 2.78 -16.44 -17.56
C LEU A 354 3.34 -17.74 -17.00
N LEU A 355 3.66 -17.77 -15.71
CA LEU A 355 4.22 -18.95 -15.05
C LEU A 355 3.24 -20.14 -15.03
N ALA A 356 1.93 -19.85 -15.05
CA ALA A 356 0.88 -20.87 -15.19
C ALA A 356 0.61 -21.28 -16.65
N GLY A 357 1.34 -20.74 -17.63
CA GLY A 357 1.14 -21.06 -19.04
C GLY A 357 -0.10 -20.41 -19.66
N ARG A 358 -0.53 -19.24 -19.18
CA ARG A 358 -1.68 -18.48 -19.70
C ARG A 358 -1.22 -17.14 -20.30
N PRO A 359 -0.56 -17.13 -21.48
CA PRO A 359 0.04 -15.92 -22.03
C PRO A 359 -1.00 -14.88 -22.45
N GLU A 360 -2.19 -15.26 -22.92
CA GLU A 360 -3.22 -14.30 -23.34
C GLU A 360 -3.79 -13.52 -22.15
N ALA A 361 -3.92 -14.17 -20.98
CA ALA A 361 -4.31 -13.51 -19.75
C ALA A 361 -3.20 -12.61 -19.20
N ALA A 362 -1.95 -13.03 -19.34
CA ALA A 362 -0.80 -12.23 -18.95
C ALA A 362 -0.69 -10.95 -19.78
N GLU A 363 -0.78 -11.05 -21.11
CA GLU A 363 -0.75 -9.91 -22.04
C GLU A 363 -1.81 -8.87 -21.65
N ARG A 364 -3.08 -9.27 -21.60
CA ARG A 364 -4.20 -8.36 -21.28
C ARG A 364 -4.08 -7.72 -19.91
N THR A 365 -3.52 -8.44 -18.93
CA THR A 365 -3.35 -7.89 -17.58
C THR A 365 -2.16 -6.94 -17.52
N ALA A 366 -1.07 -7.26 -18.19
CA ALA A 366 0.11 -6.41 -18.28
C ALA A 366 -0.18 -5.11 -19.06
N GLU A 367 -0.99 -5.17 -20.11
CA GLU A 367 -1.49 -4.00 -20.83
C GLU A 367 -2.25 -3.06 -19.88
N ARG A 368 -3.20 -3.58 -19.07
CA ARG A 368 -3.90 -2.80 -18.03
C ARG A 368 -2.96 -2.25 -16.96
N ALA A 369 -1.89 -2.98 -16.63
CA ALA A 369 -0.87 -2.50 -15.69
C ALA A 369 -0.12 -1.28 -16.25
N LEU A 370 0.12 -1.24 -17.56
CA LEU A 370 0.72 -0.12 -18.27
C LEU A 370 -0.26 1.03 -18.51
N GLU A 371 -1.56 0.76 -18.68
CA GLU A 371 -2.61 1.79 -18.68
C GLU A 371 -2.69 2.50 -17.33
N ALA A 372 -2.55 1.76 -16.23
CA ALA A 372 -2.52 2.33 -14.89
C ALA A 372 -1.20 3.07 -14.58
N CYS A 373 -0.05 2.56 -15.04
CA CYS A 373 1.25 3.19 -14.86
C CYS A 373 2.18 2.85 -16.03
N SER A 374 2.31 3.78 -16.99
CA SER A 374 3.00 3.53 -18.26
C SER A 374 4.51 3.30 -18.13
N GLY A 375 5.13 3.75 -17.04
CA GLY A 375 6.58 3.67 -16.81
C GLY A 375 7.08 2.38 -16.15
N ARG A 376 6.24 1.34 -16.01
CA ARG A 376 6.56 0.08 -15.31
C ARG A 376 7.29 -0.92 -16.22
N PRO A 377 8.61 -1.14 -16.06
CA PRO A 377 9.39 -2.00 -16.96
C PRO A 377 9.06 -3.49 -16.81
N ASP A 378 8.71 -3.92 -15.61
CA ASP A 378 8.28 -5.29 -15.29
C ASP A 378 6.99 -5.67 -16.03
N ALA A 379 6.02 -4.75 -16.09
CA ALA A 379 4.80 -4.92 -16.88
C ALA A 379 5.09 -5.01 -18.38
N ALA A 380 5.93 -4.11 -18.90
CA ALA A 380 6.33 -4.11 -20.32
C ALA A 380 7.05 -5.39 -20.72
N ALA A 381 8.02 -5.85 -19.92
CA ALA A 381 8.72 -7.12 -20.15
C ALA A 381 7.78 -8.33 -20.08
N THR A 382 6.84 -8.34 -19.13
CA THR A 382 5.82 -9.39 -19.00
C THR A 382 4.89 -9.43 -20.21
N MET A 383 4.45 -8.27 -20.71
CA MET A 383 3.62 -8.15 -21.90
C MET A 383 4.36 -8.65 -23.15
N ALA A 384 5.61 -8.20 -23.36
CA ALA A 384 6.43 -8.64 -24.48
C ALA A 384 6.71 -10.15 -24.44
N LEU A 385 6.99 -10.71 -23.26
CA LEU A 385 7.17 -12.15 -23.09
C LEU A 385 5.87 -12.92 -23.37
N ALA A 386 4.72 -12.39 -22.96
CA ALA A 386 3.41 -12.97 -23.27
C ALA A 386 3.14 -13.00 -24.78
N LEU A 387 3.44 -11.93 -25.49
CA LEU A 387 3.33 -11.84 -26.96
C LEU A 387 4.26 -12.84 -27.65
N ALA A 388 5.53 -12.91 -27.23
CA ALA A 388 6.51 -13.85 -27.77
C ALA A 388 6.08 -15.31 -27.57
N ARG A 389 5.51 -15.66 -26.41
CA ARG A 389 4.98 -17.01 -26.12
C ARG A 389 3.76 -17.38 -26.97
N GLN A 390 3.03 -16.40 -27.50
CA GLN A 390 1.95 -16.59 -28.46
C GLN A 390 2.43 -16.67 -29.91
N GLY A 391 3.74 -16.56 -30.17
CA GLY A 391 4.32 -16.51 -31.52
C GLY A 391 4.25 -15.14 -32.19
N ARG A 392 3.81 -14.09 -31.48
CA ARG A 392 3.72 -12.70 -31.95
C ARG A 392 5.04 -11.95 -31.68
N GLU A 393 6.12 -12.47 -32.24
CA GLU A 393 7.48 -12.04 -31.90
C GLU A 393 7.82 -10.60 -32.33
N ASP A 394 7.33 -10.16 -33.49
CA ASP A 394 7.57 -8.78 -33.96
C ASP A 394 6.77 -7.75 -33.16
N GLU A 395 5.55 -8.10 -32.78
CA GLU A 395 4.73 -7.28 -31.87
C GLU A 395 5.37 -7.21 -30.47
N ALA A 396 5.92 -8.32 -29.96
CA ALA A 396 6.63 -8.35 -28.70
C ALA A 396 7.77 -7.33 -28.66
N LEU A 397 8.62 -7.31 -29.69
CA LEU A 397 9.75 -6.38 -29.77
C LEU A 397 9.32 -4.94 -30.02
N SER A 398 8.28 -4.73 -30.84
CA SER A 398 7.73 -3.40 -31.11
C SER A 398 7.08 -2.78 -29.86
N SER A 399 6.44 -3.60 -29.02
CA SER A 399 5.83 -3.13 -27.77
C SER A 399 6.84 -2.53 -26.79
N LEU A 400 8.09 -3.02 -26.81
CA LEU A 400 9.17 -2.49 -25.99
C LEU A 400 9.75 -1.18 -26.55
N ASP A 401 9.75 -1.02 -27.88
CA ASP A 401 10.07 0.26 -28.51
C ASP A 401 9.01 1.31 -28.17
N GLU A 402 7.73 0.95 -28.23
CA GLU A 402 6.61 1.82 -27.86
C GLU A 402 6.66 2.21 -26.37
N PHE A 403 6.98 1.26 -25.48
CA PHE A 403 7.20 1.56 -24.05
C PHE A 403 8.29 2.63 -23.86
N ARG A 404 9.41 2.52 -24.58
CA ARG A 404 10.48 3.53 -24.56
C ARG A 404 10.01 4.88 -25.11
N GLU A 405 9.27 4.89 -26.23
CA GLU A 405 8.74 6.11 -26.84
C GLU A 405 7.74 6.84 -25.95
N ARG A 406 6.97 6.10 -25.13
CA ARG A 406 6.05 6.65 -24.14
C ARG A 406 6.73 7.15 -22.84
N GLY A 407 8.06 7.20 -22.80
CA GLY A 407 8.83 7.69 -21.66
C GLY A 407 9.15 6.63 -20.60
N GLY A 408 9.02 5.34 -20.95
CA GLY A 408 9.52 4.25 -20.12
C GLY A 408 11.05 4.23 -20.03
N ASP A 409 11.58 3.55 -19.02
CA ASP A 409 13.03 3.43 -18.80
C ASP A 409 13.72 2.81 -20.04
N PRO A 410 14.58 3.57 -20.75
CA PRO A 410 15.22 3.10 -21.97
C PRO A 410 16.21 1.95 -21.71
N GLU A 411 16.86 1.89 -20.55
CA GLU A 411 17.79 0.81 -20.21
C GLU A 411 17.02 -0.49 -19.98
N ALA A 412 15.97 -0.43 -19.17
CA ALA A 412 15.11 -1.59 -18.93
C ALA A 412 14.44 -2.10 -20.22
N ALA A 413 13.99 -1.18 -21.09
CA ALA A 413 13.43 -1.52 -22.39
C ALA A 413 14.46 -2.24 -23.28
N ALA A 414 15.70 -1.74 -23.34
CA ALA A 414 16.77 -2.34 -24.14
C ALA A 414 17.16 -3.73 -23.63
N VAL A 415 17.27 -3.92 -22.31
CA VAL A 415 17.56 -5.24 -21.71
C VAL A 415 16.43 -6.22 -21.99
N ALA A 416 15.17 -5.85 -21.71
CA ALA A 416 14.03 -6.71 -22.01
C ALA A 416 13.96 -7.06 -23.50
N LYS A 417 14.24 -6.10 -24.40
CA LYS A 417 14.24 -6.33 -25.85
C LYS A 417 15.35 -7.29 -26.26
N CYS A 418 16.53 -7.19 -25.65
CA CYS A 418 17.62 -8.14 -25.86
C CYS A 418 17.20 -9.56 -25.45
N GLU A 419 16.63 -9.72 -24.26
CA GLU A 419 16.18 -11.03 -23.75
C GLU A 419 15.09 -11.66 -24.63
N ILE A 420 14.06 -10.90 -25.00
CA ILE A 420 12.99 -11.37 -25.88
C ILE A 420 13.54 -11.71 -27.27
N ALA A 421 14.42 -10.88 -27.84
CA ALA A 421 15.01 -11.17 -29.13
C ALA A 421 15.89 -12.42 -29.11
N VAL A 422 16.59 -12.70 -28.00
CA VAL A 422 17.33 -13.96 -27.80
C VAL A 422 16.38 -15.16 -27.76
N LEU A 423 15.27 -15.06 -27.01
CA LEU A 423 14.26 -16.12 -26.94
C LEU A 423 13.66 -16.44 -28.32
N CYS A 424 13.45 -15.41 -29.15
CA CYS A 424 12.97 -15.53 -30.52
C CYS A 424 14.08 -15.83 -31.55
N SER A 425 15.32 -16.10 -31.12
CA SER A 425 16.47 -16.34 -32.02
C SER A 425 16.78 -15.19 -33.00
N LYS A 426 16.37 -13.97 -32.68
CA LYS A 426 16.61 -12.73 -33.45
C LYS A 426 17.93 -12.06 -33.03
N TRP A 427 19.04 -12.76 -33.24
CA TRP A 427 20.38 -12.39 -32.77
C TRP A 427 20.81 -10.95 -33.13
N LYS A 428 20.53 -10.49 -34.35
CA LYS A 428 20.85 -9.12 -34.80
C LYS A 428 20.12 -8.06 -34.01
N GLN A 429 18.83 -8.29 -33.71
CA GLN A 429 18.02 -7.34 -32.95
C GLN A 429 18.41 -7.34 -31.48
N ALA A 430 18.75 -8.51 -30.92
CA ALA A 430 19.29 -8.63 -29.57
C ALA A 430 20.59 -7.83 -29.39
N ALA A 431 21.55 -8.01 -30.32
CA ALA A 431 22.80 -7.27 -30.30
C ALA A 431 22.58 -5.75 -30.41
N ASN A 432 21.68 -5.31 -31.29
CA ASN A 432 21.33 -3.90 -31.45
C ASN A 432 20.72 -3.30 -30.18
N ALA A 433 19.85 -4.05 -29.49
CA ALA A 433 19.25 -3.60 -28.24
C ALA A 433 20.33 -3.39 -27.16
N LEU A 434 21.24 -4.34 -26.99
CA LEU A 434 22.32 -4.24 -26.01
C LEU A 434 23.32 -3.11 -26.33
N LEU A 435 23.65 -2.91 -27.60
CA LEU A 435 24.53 -1.82 -28.05
C LEU A 435 23.90 -0.42 -27.99
N SER A 436 22.57 -0.35 -27.84
CA SER A 436 21.82 0.90 -27.65
C SER A 436 21.87 1.44 -26.22
N LEU A 437 22.36 0.63 -25.27
CA LEU A 437 22.58 1.08 -23.89
C LEU A 437 23.61 2.22 -23.83
N PRO A 438 23.56 3.06 -22.77
CA PRO A 438 24.59 4.06 -22.49
C PRO A 438 26.01 3.48 -22.49
N GLU A 439 27.01 4.30 -22.83
CA GLU A 439 28.40 3.85 -22.99
C GLU A 439 28.97 3.23 -21.71
N ASP A 440 28.63 3.79 -20.54
CA ASP A 440 29.04 3.28 -19.23
C ASP A 440 28.47 1.90 -18.90
N LYS A 441 27.38 1.47 -19.56
CA LYS A 441 26.76 0.16 -19.40
C LYS A 441 27.19 -0.81 -20.50
N ARG A 442 27.12 -0.41 -21.77
CA ARG A 442 27.36 -1.32 -22.92
C ARG A 442 28.81 -1.79 -23.01
N HIS A 443 29.76 -1.02 -22.49
CA HIS A 443 31.19 -1.36 -22.49
C HIS A 443 31.62 -2.15 -21.25
N GLN A 444 30.71 -2.41 -20.30
CA GLN A 444 31.02 -3.28 -19.17
C GLN A 444 31.34 -4.71 -19.63
N PRO A 445 32.22 -5.44 -18.93
CA PRO A 445 32.68 -6.78 -19.35
C PRO A 445 31.56 -7.75 -19.72
N ALA A 446 30.50 -7.82 -18.90
CA ALA A 446 29.36 -8.70 -19.16
C ALA A 446 28.59 -8.27 -20.42
N ALA A 447 28.31 -6.96 -20.56
CA ALA A 447 27.56 -6.44 -21.69
C ALA A 447 28.31 -6.62 -23.02
N ILE A 448 29.62 -6.31 -23.07
CA ILE A 448 30.41 -6.49 -24.28
C ILE A 448 30.59 -7.97 -24.62
N ALA A 449 30.80 -8.85 -23.65
CA ALA A 449 30.86 -10.30 -23.89
C ALA A 449 29.56 -10.81 -24.53
N THR A 450 28.41 -10.43 -23.98
CA THR A 450 27.11 -10.81 -24.52
C THR A 450 26.88 -10.20 -25.90
N ALA A 451 27.24 -8.93 -26.12
CA ALA A 451 27.11 -8.27 -27.43
C ALA A 451 27.94 -8.99 -28.50
N LEU A 452 29.20 -9.31 -28.20
CA LEU A 452 30.08 -10.03 -29.13
C LEU A 452 29.56 -11.43 -29.42
N TRP A 453 29.12 -12.16 -28.39
CA TRP A 453 28.50 -13.47 -28.58
C TRP A 453 27.28 -13.41 -29.51
N LEU A 454 26.38 -12.43 -29.31
CA LEU A 454 25.20 -12.22 -30.15
C LEU A 454 25.58 -11.87 -31.59
N LEU A 455 26.57 -11.00 -31.78
CA LEU A 455 27.05 -10.60 -33.10
C LEU A 455 27.72 -11.78 -33.84
N GLU A 456 28.53 -12.58 -33.14
CA GLU A 456 29.11 -13.83 -33.66
C GLU A 456 28.01 -14.79 -34.15
N ARG A 457 26.96 -15.01 -33.34
CA ARG A 457 25.83 -15.87 -33.74
C ARG A 457 25.05 -15.32 -34.91
N SER A 458 24.98 -14.00 -35.03
CA SER A 458 24.32 -13.32 -36.15
C SER A 458 25.13 -13.30 -37.46
N GLY A 459 26.40 -13.69 -37.40
CA GLY A 459 27.35 -13.62 -38.51
C GLY A 459 27.89 -12.22 -38.81
N ASP A 460 27.60 -11.21 -37.98
CA ASP A 460 27.97 -9.81 -38.23
C ASP A 460 29.33 -9.46 -37.63
N LYS A 461 30.38 -9.97 -38.27
CA LYS A 461 31.78 -9.75 -37.83
C LYS A 461 32.20 -8.28 -37.89
N SER A 462 31.69 -7.52 -38.85
CA SER A 462 32.02 -6.10 -39.01
C SER A 462 31.56 -5.29 -37.81
N ARG A 463 30.30 -5.45 -37.39
CA ARG A 463 29.79 -4.79 -36.18
C ARG A 463 30.46 -5.29 -34.91
N ALA A 464 30.83 -6.56 -34.83
CA ALA A 464 31.57 -7.09 -33.68
C ALA A 464 32.96 -6.44 -33.55
N SER A 465 33.71 -6.33 -34.65
CA SER A 465 34.99 -5.61 -34.65
C SER A 465 34.83 -4.14 -34.28
N SER A 466 33.82 -3.46 -34.83
CA SER A 466 33.52 -2.07 -34.46
C SER A 466 33.16 -1.91 -32.98
N ALA A 467 32.42 -2.86 -32.40
CA ALA A 467 32.08 -2.86 -30.98
C ALA A 467 33.32 -3.06 -30.09
N VAL A 468 34.26 -3.92 -30.52
CA VAL A 468 35.56 -4.08 -29.85
C VAL A 468 36.34 -2.76 -29.86
N ASP A 469 36.44 -2.11 -31.02
CA ASP A 469 37.20 -0.86 -31.16
C ASP A 469 36.60 0.27 -30.34
N ALA A 470 35.27 0.40 -30.35
CA ALA A 470 34.55 1.36 -29.52
C ALA A 470 34.77 1.09 -28.03
N CYS A 471 34.70 -0.17 -27.61
CA CYS A 471 34.92 -0.58 -26.22
C CYS A 471 36.34 -0.25 -25.74
N ALA A 472 37.35 -0.61 -26.54
CA ALA A 472 38.74 -0.34 -26.20
C ALA A 472 39.03 1.16 -26.11
N SER A 473 38.56 1.94 -27.09
CA SER A 473 38.71 3.41 -27.11
C SER A 473 38.03 4.09 -25.91
N TRP A 474 36.81 3.68 -25.58
CA TRP A 474 36.08 4.21 -24.42
C TRP A 474 36.84 3.94 -23.12
N TRP A 475 37.26 2.69 -22.90
CA TRP A 475 38.01 2.30 -21.71
C TRP A 475 39.37 3.01 -21.60
N ASP A 476 40.09 3.20 -22.72
CA ASP A 476 41.33 3.97 -22.75
C ASP A 476 41.10 5.44 -22.39
N SER A 477 39.98 6.03 -22.81
CA SER A 477 39.60 7.40 -22.43
C SER A 477 39.31 7.52 -20.93
N GLN A 478 38.66 6.52 -20.32
CA GLN A 478 38.38 6.48 -18.88
C GLN A 478 39.66 6.29 -18.06
N ALA A 479 40.59 5.47 -18.54
CA ALA A 479 41.89 5.28 -17.89
C ALA A 479 42.73 6.57 -17.95
N SER A 480 42.69 7.28 -19.07
CA SER A 480 43.46 8.51 -19.28
C SER A 480 42.91 9.71 -18.51
N SER A 481 41.61 9.73 -18.21
CA SER A 481 40.97 10.81 -17.44
C SER A 481 41.27 10.75 -15.94
N GLY A 482 41.90 9.67 -15.46
CA GLY A 482 42.14 9.44 -14.03
C GLY A 482 40.87 9.13 -13.23
N ALA A 483 39.75 8.84 -13.90
CA ALA A 483 38.45 8.62 -13.27
C ALA A 483 38.26 7.19 -12.71
N LEU A 484 39.17 6.26 -13.01
CA LEU A 484 39.03 4.85 -12.63
C LEU A 484 39.51 4.58 -11.19
N SER A 485 38.68 3.90 -10.42
CA SER A 485 39.07 3.24 -9.17
C SER A 485 39.80 1.92 -9.46
N GLU A 486 40.36 1.26 -8.43
CA GLU A 486 40.95 -0.09 -8.57
C GLU A 486 39.96 -1.10 -9.19
N GLY A 487 38.69 -1.07 -8.75
CA GLY A 487 37.63 -1.88 -9.35
C GLY A 487 37.34 -1.51 -10.81
N GLY A 488 37.51 -0.23 -11.16
CA GLY A 488 37.43 0.27 -12.54
C GLY A 488 38.53 -0.29 -13.44
N PHE A 489 39.78 -0.33 -12.96
CA PHE A 489 40.90 -0.95 -13.69
C PHE A 489 40.71 -2.46 -13.87
N ALA A 490 40.14 -3.15 -12.87
CA ALA A 490 39.79 -4.57 -13.02
C ALA A 490 38.71 -4.78 -14.10
N SER A 491 37.73 -3.89 -14.21
CA SER A 491 36.72 -3.94 -15.28
C SER A 491 37.30 -3.60 -16.66
N TYR A 492 38.20 -2.61 -16.73
CA TYR A 492 38.98 -2.27 -17.93
C TYR A 492 39.72 -3.51 -18.47
N ALA A 493 40.50 -4.17 -17.61
CA ALA A 493 41.27 -5.35 -17.96
C ALA A 493 40.40 -6.51 -18.43
N ARG A 494 39.30 -6.80 -17.71
CA ARG A 494 38.35 -7.85 -18.11
C ARG A 494 37.72 -7.56 -19.48
N ALA A 495 37.30 -6.32 -19.74
CA ALA A 495 36.69 -5.94 -21.01
C ALA A 495 37.68 -6.09 -22.18
N LEU A 496 38.92 -5.58 -22.04
CA LEU A 496 39.95 -5.71 -23.08
C LEU A 496 40.38 -7.16 -23.32
N LYS A 497 40.48 -7.97 -22.27
CA LYS A 497 40.72 -9.41 -22.41
C LYS A 497 39.62 -10.06 -23.26
N ILE A 498 38.36 -9.78 -22.98
CA ILE A 498 37.21 -10.34 -23.75
C ILE A 498 37.30 -9.90 -25.22
N CYS A 499 37.62 -8.62 -25.46
CA CYS A 499 37.85 -8.09 -26.81
C CYS A 499 39.04 -8.78 -27.51
N GLY A 500 40.14 -9.02 -26.80
CA GLY A 500 41.33 -9.74 -27.31
C GLY A 500 41.02 -11.18 -27.69
N GLN A 501 40.28 -11.89 -26.84
CA GLN A 501 39.79 -13.24 -27.13
C GLN A 501 38.91 -13.29 -28.38
N PHE A 502 38.06 -12.29 -28.59
CA PHE A 502 37.27 -12.17 -29.82
C PHE A 502 38.13 -11.92 -31.06
N ARG A 503 39.10 -11.00 -31.00
CA ARG A 503 40.04 -10.69 -32.09
C ARG A 503 40.84 -11.93 -32.50
N PHE A 504 41.34 -12.68 -31.52
CA PHE A 504 42.04 -13.94 -31.75
C PHE A 504 41.16 -14.95 -32.49
N ARG A 505 39.93 -15.21 -32.02
CA ARG A 505 38.97 -16.10 -32.69
C ARG A 505 38.58 -15.62 -34.09
N SER A 506 38.61 -14.30 -34.31
CA SER A 506 38.29 -13.65 -35.58
C SER A 506 39.46 -13.62 -36.58
N LYS A 507 40.60 -14.25 -36.25
CA LYS A 507 41.84 -14.28 -37.06
C LYS A 507 42.53 -12.92 -37.21
N ASP A 508 42.47 -12.10 -36.17
CA ASP A 508 43.22 -10.85 -36.04
C ASP A 508 44.22 -10.94 -34.86
N PRO A 509 45.35 -11.65 -35.05
CA PRO A 509 46.31 -11.90 -33.98
C PRO A 509 47.02 -10.62 -33.51
N ASP A 510 47.33 -9.70 -34.42
CA ASP A 510 48.01 -8.45 -34.09
C ASP A 510 47.11 -7.54 -33.24
N GLY A 511 45.83 -7.43 -33.60
CA GLY A 511 44.84 -6.72 -32.80
C GLY A 511 44.61 -7.37 -31.42
N ALA A 512 44.62 -8.71 -31.35
CA ALA A 512 44.50 -9.42 -30.08
C ALA A 512 45.71 -9.19 -29.16
N ALA A 513 46.93 -9.26 -29.71
CA ALA A 513 48.17 -9.01 -28.96
C ALA A 513 48.20 -7.60 -28.37
N ALA A 514 47.80 -6.59 -29.17
CA ALA A 514 47.73 -5.21 -28.70
C ALA A 514 46.77 -5.03 -27.52
N LEU A 515 45.62 -5.73 -27.51
CA LEU A 515 44.66 -5.65 -26.42
C LEU A 515 45.16 -6.36 -25.15
N TYR A 516 45.80 -7.53 -25.27
CA TYR A 516 46.39 -8.20 -24.12
C TYR A 516 47.55 -7.41 -23.52
N GLN A 517 48.38 -6.77 -24.34
CA GLN A 517 49.45 -5.91 -23.84
C GLN A 517 48.91 -4.76 -22.99
N LYS A 518 47.82 -4.10 -23.44
CA LYS A 518 47.14 -3.05 -22.66
C LYS A 518 46.65 -3.55 -21.29
N VAL A 519 46.21 -4.81 -21.19
CA VAL A 519 45.82 -5.42 -19.91
C VAL A 519 47.03 -5.50 -18.97
N LEU A 520 48.18 -5.96 -19.48
CA LEU A 520 49.42 -6.07 -18.69
C LEU A 520 49.97 -4.72 -18.25
N ASP A 521 49.80 -3.67 -19.06
CA ASP A 521 50.30 -2.33 -18.75
C ASP A 521 49.46 -1.56 -17.72
N ARG A 522 48.25 -2.04 -17.43
CA ARG A 522 47.22 -1.30 -16.65
C ARG A 522 46.66 -2.09 -15.47
N THR A 523 47.18 -3.28 -15.17
CA THR A 523 46.65 -4.11 -14.09
C THR A 523 47.76 -4.93 -13.43
N ASP A 524 47.73 -4.91 -12.08
CA ASP A 524 48.60 -5.70 -11.21
C ASP A 524 47.91 -6.95 -10.65
N ASP A 525 46.63 -7.17 -10.97
CA ASP A 525 45.87 -8.38 -10.59
C ASP A 525 46.56 -9.63 -11.17
N PRO A 526 47.08 -10.55 -10.33
CA PRO A 526 47.82 -11.72 -10.80
C PRO A 526 46.99 -12.63 -11.72
N GLN A 527 45.68 -12.73 -11.48
CA GLN A 527 44.80 -13.59 -12.28
C GLN A 527 44.55 -12.99 -13.66
N LEU A 528 44.29 -11.69 -13.75
CA LEU A 528 44.05 -11.04 -15.05
C LEU A 528 45.34 -10.97 -15.87
N ARG A 529 46.49 -10.79 -15.22
CA ARG A 529 47.80 -10.83 -15.87
C ARG A 529 48.13 -12.21 -16.42
N SER A 530 47.95 -13.27 -15.64
CA SER A 530 48.19 -14.64 -16.12
C SER A 530 47.29 -15.01 -17.29
N GLU A 531 46.02 -14.64 -17.25
CA GLU A 531 45.08 -14.86 -18.36
C GLU A 531 45.48 -14.10 -19.64
N ALA A 532 45.98 -12.86 -19.52
CA ALA A 532 46.44 -12.07 -20.67
C ALA A 532 47.77 -12.60 -21.23
N MET A 533 48.73 -12.97 -20.36
CA MET A 533 49.99 -13.60 -20.76
C MET A 533 49.76 -14.93 -21.46
N ALA A 534 48.86 -15.78 -20.94
CA ALA A 534 48.46 -17.02 -21.61
C ALA A 534 47.88 -16.77 -23.02
N GLY A 535 47.11 -15.69 -23.19
CA GLY A 535 46.63 -15.26 -24.50
C GLY A 535 47.77 -14.86 -25.45
N LEU A 536 48.78 -14.15 -24.96
CA LEU A 536 49.98 -13.78 -25.73
C LEU A 536 50.86 -14.99 -26.07
N VAL A 537 51.04 -15.94 -25.16
CA VAL A 537 51.74 -17.20 -25.43
C VAL A 537 51.04 -17.98 -26.54
N GLN A 538 49.71 -18.07 -26.52
CA GLN A 538 48.94 -18.73 -27.60
C GLN A 538 49.09 -18.03 -28.96
N LEU A 539 49.17 -16.69 -28.96
CA LEU A 539 49.37 -15.89 -30.17
C LEU A 539 50.78 -16.05 -30.76
N HIS A 540 51.80 -15.95 -29.90
CA HIS A 540 53.20 -15.94 -30.31
C HIS A 540 53.79 -17.34 -30.45
N GLY A 541 53.22 -18.38 -29.83
CA GLY A 541 53.73 -19.74 -29.94
C GLY A 541 53.80 -20.29 -31.38
N VAL A 542 53.01 -19.73 -32.30
CA VAL A 542 53.06 -20.07 -33.74
C VAL A 542 53.96 -19.14 -34.55
N SER A 543 54.16 -17.90 -34.11
CA SER A 543 54.81 -16.84 -34.90
C SER A 543 56.21 -16.43 -34.40
N ASP A 544 56.42 -16.43 -33.08
CA ASP A 544 57.67 -16.07 -32.39
C ASP A 544 57.80 -16.84 -31.06
N ALA A 545 58.47 -17.99 -31.13
CA ALA A 545 58.71 -18.84 -29.96
C ALA A 545 59.48 -18.11 -28.84
N SER A 546 60.41 -17.22 -29.20
CA SER A 546 61.23 -16.51 -28.21
C SER A 546 60.42 -15.54 -27.37
N LEU A 547 59.40 -14.92 -27.96
CA LEU A 547 58.49 -14.02 -27.25
C LEU A 547 57.47 -14.79 -26.41
N ALA A 548 57.02 -15.95 -26.89
CA ALA A 548 56.18 -16.86 -26.12
C ALA A 548 56.88 -17.37 -24.85
N ASP A 549 58.14 -17.82 -24.96
CA ASP A 549 58.95 -18.29 -23.83
C ASP A 549 59.13 -17.21 -22.76
N ARG A 550 59.29 -15.94 -23.18
CA ARG A 550 59.38 -14.81 -22.25
C ARG A 550 58.10 -14.63 -21.44
N TYR A 551 56.95 -14.56 -22.11
CA TYR A 551 55.67 -14.40 -21.41
C TYR A 551 55.35 -15.60 -20.52
N GLU A 552 55.73 -16.81 -20.92
CA GLU A 552 55.62 -18.00 -20.08
C GLU A 552 56.46 -17.87 -18.80
N SER A 553 57.72 -17.45 -18.92
CA SER A 553 58.62 -17.29 -17.77
C SER A 553 58.20 -16.18 -16.79
N GLU A 554 57.48 -15.16 -17.27
CA GLU A 554 57.02 -14.02 -16.48
C GLU A 554 55.62 -14.23 -15.87
N MET A 555 54.95 -15.37 -16.14
CA MET A 555 53.62 -15.63 -15.61
C MET A 555 53.63 -15.75 -14.08
N PRO A 556 52.76 -14.99 -13.37
CA PRO A 556 52.64 -15.14 -11.94
C PRO A 556 52.01 -16.50 -11.58
N PRO A 557 52.42 -17.13 -10.46
CA PRO A 557 51.83 -18.37 -9.99
C PRO A 557 50.34 -18.15 -9.67
N VAL A 558 49.48 -19.05 -10.14
CA VAL A 558 48.04 -18.94 -9.91
C VAL A 558 47.72 -19.38 -8.47
N PRO A 559 47.12 -18.52 -7.63
CA PRO A 559 46.82 -18.87 -6.24
C PRO A 559 45.94 -20.12 -6.13
N GLY A 560 46.36 -21.10 -5.31
CA GLY A 560 45.59 -22.33 -5.07
C GLY A 560 45.86 -23.49 -6.04
N LEU A 561 46.78 -23.33 -7.00
CA LEU A 561 47.19 -24.38 -7.95
C LEU A 561 48.62 -24.89 -7.70
N GLU A 562 49.26 -24.49 -6.61
CA GLU A 562 50.65 -24.84 -6.26
C GLU A 562 50.88 -26.34 -6.06
N GLU A 563 49.83 -27.10 -5.73
CA GLU A 563 49.88 -28.55 -5.48
C GLU A 563 49.33 -29.40 -6.65
N LEU A 564 48.97 -28.79 -7.78
CA LEU A 564 48.37 -29.52 -8.91
C LEU A 564 49.45 -30.16 -9.80
N ASP A 565 49.50 -31.49 -9.84
CA ASP A 565 50.35 -32.25 -10.76
C ASP A 565 49.81 -32.16 -12.20
N VAL A 566 50.42 -31.27 -12.99
CA VAL A 566 50.04 -31.00 -14.39
C VAL A 566 50.25 -32.22 -15.27
N GLU A 567 51.33 -32.99 -15.06
CA GLU A 567 51.60 -34.21 -15.85
C GLU A 567 50.51 -35.26 -15.62
N LEU A 568 50.04 -35.41 -14.38
CA LEU A 568 48.97 -36.34 -14.04
C LEU A 568 47.62 -35.90 -14.64
N LEU A 569 47.36 -34.59 -14.71
CA LEU A 569 46.15 -34.02 -15.34
C LEU A 569 46.16 -34.20 -16.87
N GLU A 570 47.31 -33.97 -17.53
CA GLU A 570 47.49 -34.22 -18.96
C GLU A 570 47.36 -35.71 -19.30
N GLN A 571 47.93 -36.60 -18.47
CA GLN A 571 47.75 -38.04 -18.62
C GLN A 571 46.29 -38.49 -18.42
N ALA A 572 45.56 -37.85 -17.51
CA ALA A 572 44.14 -38.14 -17.25
C ALA A 572 43.22 -37.65 -18.39
N THR A 573 43.49 -36.49 -18.97
CA THR A 573 42.71 -35.91 -20.08
C THR A 573 42.94 -36.63 -21.41
N VAL A 574 44.18 -37.05 -21.70
CA VAL A 574 44.50 -37.89 -22.87
C VAL A 574 43.82 -39.26 -22.79
N ARG A 575 43.62 -39.81 -21.57
CA ARG A 575 42.85 -41.05 -21.36
C ARG A 575 41.35 -40.88 -21.61
N SER A 576 40.78 -39.70 -21.35
CA SER A 576 39.35 -39.44 -21.61
C SER A 576 39.02 -39.28 -23.11
N ALA A 577 40.00 -38.89 -23.94
CA ALA A 577 39.82 -38.78 -25.40
C ALA A 577 39.79 -40.16 -26.10
N ARG A 578 40.25 -41.23 -25.44
CA ARG A 578 40.09 -42.62 -25.90
C ARG A 578 38.99 -43.33 -25.10
N GLY A 579 37.76 -43.02 -25.47
CA GLY A 579 36.60 -43.92 -25.32
C GLY A 579 36.02 -44.03 -23.92
N SER A 580 35.01 -43.20 -23.63
CA SER A 580 33.96 -43.55 -22.67
C SER A 580 32.65 -43.80 -23.42
N GLN A 581 32.41 -45.06 -23.78
CA GLN A 581 31.07 -45.58 -24.02
C GLN A 581 30.22 -45.43 -22.74
N PRO A 582 28.91 -45.18 -22.85
CA PRO A 582 28.03 -45.02 -21.69
C PRO A 582 27.84 -46.36 -20.99
N ARG A 583 28.08 -46.42 -19.68
CA ARG A 583 27.69 -47.58 -18.87
C ARG A 583 26.28 -47.37 -18.27
N PRO A 584 25.48 -48.45 -18.19
CA PRO A 584 24.06 -48.37 -17.92
C PRO A 584 23.75 -48.19 -16.43
N GLN A 585 22.56 -47.67 -16.16
CA GLN A 585 21.91 -47.67 -14.86
C GLN A 585 21.84 -49.10 -14.29
N GLY A 586 22.28 -49.25 -13.05
CA GLY A 586 22.17 -50.49 -12.29
C GLY A 586 22.21 -50.19 -10.80
N ALA A 587 21.06 -50.40 -10.15
CA ALA A 587 20.86 -50.25 -8.73
C ALA A 587 21.83 -51.10 -7.91
N MET A 588 22.32 -50.55 -6.79
CA MET A 588 22.72 -51.34 -5.62
C MET A 588 22.33 -50.62 -4.34
N ALA A 589 21.45 -51.29 -3.59
CA ALA A 589 21.16 -51.04 -2.19
C ALA A 589 22.33 -51.46 -1.31
N ALA A 590 22.53 -50.74 -0.20
CA ALA A 590 23.39 -51.11 0.92
C ALA A 590 22.76 -50.54 2.22
N PRO A 591 23.04 -51.12 3.40
CA PRO A 591 22.02 -51.41 4.41
C PRO A 591 21.82 -50.32 5.46
N SER A 592 20.58 -50.28 5.96
CA SER A 592 20.12 -49.51 7.12
C SER A 592 20.74 -50.06 8.40
N ALA A 593 21.51 -49.23 9.11
CA ALA A 593 21.85 -49.40 10.51
C ALA A 593 21.19 -48.28 11.33
N ALA A 594 20.35 -48.68 12.29
CA ALA A 594 19.60 -47.83 13.21
C ALA A 594 20.50 -47.10 14.21
N LYS A 595 20.12 -45.86 14.56
CA LYS A 595 20.22 -45.28 15.92
C LYS A 595 19.46 -43.94 15.99
N ASP A 596 18.33 -44.01 16.68
CA ASP A 596 17.78 -43.10 17.69
C ASP A 596 18.00 -41.57 17.56
N ASP A 597 16.93 -40.88 17.13
CA ASP A 597 16.68 -39.47 17.38
C ASP A 597 15.40 -39.29 18.24
N PRO A 598 15.39 -38.34 19.20
CA PRO A 598 14.30 -38.16 20.15
C PRO A 598 13.07 -37.49 19.53
N ALA A 599 11.90 -37.93 19.99
CA ALA A 599 10.58 -37.65 19.46
C ALA A 599 10.24 -36.14 19.34
N LYS A 600 9.88 -35.72 18.12
CA LYS A 600 9.02 -34.57 17.82
C LYS A 600 7.56 -35.00 17.99
N PRO A 601 6.70 -34.27 18.72
CA PRO A 601 5.29 -34.61 18.82
C PRO A 601 4.60 -34.38 17.46
N SER A 602 3.89 -35.40 16.99
CA SER A 602 3.16 -35.41 15.73
C SER A 602 1.95 -34.46 15.76
N SER A 603 1.73 -33.79 14.65
CA SER A 603 0.61 -32.87 14.38
C SER A 603 -0.75 -33.58 14.20
N ALA A 604 -0.93 -34.74 14.82
CA ALA A 604 -2.15 -35.55 14.73
C ALA A 604 -2.92 -35.61 16.08
N ALA A 605 -2.42 -34.94 17.12
CA ALA A 605 -3.06 -34.87 18.44
C ALA A 605 -3.76 -33.52 18.73
N GLN A 606 -3.96 -32.67 17.71
CA GLN A 606 -4.62 -31.36 17.88
C GLN A 606 -6.04 -31.28 17.28
N ASP A 607 -6.52 -32.34 16.62
CA ASP A 607 -7.85 -32.35 15.99
C ASP A 607 -8.95 -33.08 16.78
N GLU A 608 -8.65 -33.59 17.98
CA GLU A 608 -9.67 -34.06 18.93
C GLU A 608 -9.63 -33.23 20.21
N VAL A 609 -10.24 -32.05 20.22
CA VAL A 609 -11.15 -31.51 21.28
C VAL A 609 -11.72 -30.17 20.75
N TYR A 610 -12.69 -30.23 19.82
CA TYR A 610 -13.63 -29.12 19.61
C TYR A 610 -14.86 -29.32 20.53
N ALA A 611 -14.62 -29.34 21.84
CA ALA A 611 -15.64 -28.95 22.80
C ALA A 611 -15.70 -27.41 22.79
N THR A 612 -16.80 -26.83 22.35
CA THR A 612 -17.00 -25.38 22.24
C THR A 612 -16.91 -24.72 23.62
N LYS A 613 -15.71 -24.29 24.02
CA LYS A 613 -15.49 -23.49 25.24
C LYS A 613 -16.43 -22.27 25.23
N SER A 614 -17.17 -22.09 26.32
CA SER A 614 -18.11 -20.97 26.50
C SER A 614 -17.40 -19.61 26.32
N LYS A 615 -18.12 -18.60 25.80
CA LYS A 615 -17.64 -17.21 25.63
C LYS A 615 -17.00 -16.65 26.91
N ALA A 616 -17.50 -17.04 28.08
CA ALA A 616 -16.96 -16.63 29.38
C ALA A 616 -15.62 -17.29 29.73
N GLN A 617 -15.35 -18.48 29.19
CA GLN A 617 -14.16 -19.28 29.45
C GLN A 617 -12.99 -18.75 28.61
N ARG A 618 -13.22 -18.47 27.32
CA ARG A 618 -12.26 -17.79 26.44
C ARG A 618 -11.86 -16.41 26.98
N ARG A 619 -12.85 -15.68 27.52
CA ARG A 619 -12.63 -14.38 28.18
C ARG A 619 -11.73 -14.47 29.41
N ARG A 620 -11.81 -15.54 30.20
CA ARG A 620 -10.89 -15.76 31.34
C ARG A 620 -9.49 -16.14 30.89
N GLU A 621 -9.41 -16.93 29.83
CA GLU A 621 -8.15 -17.41 29.26
C GLU A 621 -7.34 -16.25 28.67
N PHE A 622 -7.99 -15.34 27.92
CA PHE A 622 -7.38 -14.10 27.41
C PHE A 622 -7.00 -13.11 28.51
N LEU A 623 -7.82 -12.94 29.55
CA LEU A 623 -7.43 -12.09 30.68
C LEU A 623 -6.18 -12.60 31.39
N ARG A 624 -5.88 -13.91 31.31
CA ARG A 624 -4.67 -14.52 31.87
C ARG A 624 -3.43 -14.27 31.03
N THR A 625 -3.57 -13.87 29.77
CA THR A 625 -2.43 -13.54 28.89
C THR A 625 -1.97 -12.09 29.00
N LEU A 626 -2.68 -11.25 29.78
CA LEU A 626 -2.32 -9.85 30.02
C LEU A 626 -1.38 -9.70 31.23
N PRO A 627 -0.52 -8.66 31.28
CA PRO A 627 0.32 -8.32 32.43
C PRO A 627 -0.48 -8.07 33.73
N GLU A 628 0.07 -8.38 34.91
CA GLU A 628 -0.64 -8.33 36.21
C GLU A 628 -1.29 -6.98 36.52
N GLU A 629 -0.57 -5.87 36.30
CA GLU A 629 -1.10 -4.51 36.50
C GLU A 629 -2.38 -4.25 35.68
N ARG A 630 -2.48 -4.85 34.49
CA ARG A 630 -3.63 -4.75 33.59
C ARG A 630 -4.75 -5.71 33.96
N GLN A 631 -4.43 -6.88 34.51
CA GLN A 631 -5.43 -7.79 35.09
C GLN A 631 -6.18 -7.10 36.23
N GLU A 632 -5.45 -6.40 37.09
CA GLU A 632 -6.01 -5.61 38.20
C GLU A 632 -6.86 -4.44 37.71
N TYR A 633 -6.40 -3.70 36.70
CA TYR A 633 -7.18 -2.62 36.09
C TYR A 633 -8.52 -3.11 35.52
N VAL A 634 -8.50 -4.22 34.76
CA VAL A 634 -9.71 -4.82 34.20
C VAL A 634 -10.63 -5.34 35.31
N ALA A 635 -10.08 -5.95 36.35
CA ALA A 635 -10.85 -6.41 37.52
C ALA A 635 -11.49 -5.25 38.29
N ALA A 636 -10.75 -4.16 38.52
CA ALA A 636 -11.22 -2.94 39.18
C ALA A 636 -12.36 -2.28 38.40
N ARG A 637 -12.21 -2.15 37.07
CA ARG A 637 -13.23 -1.57 36.19
C ARG A 637 -14.46 -2.48 36.05
N GLN A 638 -14.29 -3.81 36.08
CA GLN A 638 -15.42 -4.76 36.17
C GLN A 638 -16.17 -4.63 37.50
N LYS A 639 -15.46 -4.45 38.61
CA LYS A 639 -16.05 -4.19 39.94
C LYS A 639 -16.81 -2.86 39.93
N GLU A 640 -16.28 -1.83 39.29
CA GLU A 640 -16.94 -0.54 39.11
C GLU A 640 -18.20 -0.63 38.25
N GLN A 641 -18.15 -1.34 37.12
CA GLN A 641 -19.32 -1.58 36.27
C GLN A 641 -20.38 -2.43 36.96
N ARG A 642 -20.00 -3.43 37.76
CA ARG A 642 -20.91 -4.20 38.61
C ARG A 642 -21.56 -3.32 39.67
N ARG A 643 -20.81 -2.42 40.31
CA ARG A 643 -21.35 -1.40 41.24
C ARG A 643 -22.32 -0.44 40.53
N LYS A 644 -22.01 0.02 39.31
CA LYS A 644 -22.90 0.86 38.49
C LYS A 644 -24.18 0.12 38.05
N LYS A 645 -24.09 -1.17 37.70
CA LYS A 645 -25.25 -2.03 37.39
C LYS A 645 -26.07 -2.39 38.64
N ALA A 646 -25.43 -2.62 39.78
CA ALA A 646 -26.10 -2.86 41.06
C ALA A 646 -26.85 -1.60 41.53
N LYS A 647 -26.24 -0.41 41.39
CA LYS A 647 -26.92 0.88 41.62
C LYS A 647 -28.13 1.11 40.69
N ARG A 648 -28.10 0.55 39.48
CA ARG A 648 -29.26 0.56 38.55
C ARG A 648 -30.34 -0.47 38.91
N LYS A 649 -29.96 -1.63 39.47
CA LYS A 649 -30.89 -2.66 39.97
C LYS A 649 -31.47 -2.37 41.36
N ALA A 650 -30.82 -1.52 42.15
CA ALA A 650 -31.26 -1.10 43.48
C ALA A 650 -32.40 -0.06 43.46
N LYS A 651 -32.82 0.42 42.28
CA LYS A 651 -34.14 1.05 42.13
C LYS A 651 -35.16 -0.08 41.98
N GLN A 652 -35.86 -0.40 43.06
CA GLN A 652 -37.04 -1.28 43.01
C GLN A 652 -38.06 -0.71 42.02
N PRO A 653 -38.83 -1.56 41.32
CA PRO A 653 -39.91 -1.08 40.47
C PRO A 653 -41.01 -0.50 41.35
N ALA A 654 -41.34 0.78 41.16
CA ALA A 654 -42.67 1.27 41.49
C ALA A 654 -43.68 0.50 40.64
N ASP A 655 -44.84 0.20 41.23
CA ASP A 655 -45.96 -0.61 40.70
C ASP A 655 -45.97 -0.82 39.18
N CYS A 656 -46.09 -2.09 38.79
CA CYS A 656 -46.33 -2.55 37.43
C CYS A 656 -47.70 -2.06 36.93
N ALA A 657 -47.78 -0.77 36.58
CA ALA A 657 -48.94 -0.13 35.95
C ALA A 657 -48.61 0.37 34.53
N GLY A 658 -47.65 -0.27 33.85
CA GLY A 658 -47.31 0.04 32.47
C GLY A 658 -47.49 -1.19 31.60
N GLU A 659 -48.26 -1.04 30.51
CA GLU A 659 -48.45 -2.10 29.52
C GLU A 659 -47.11 -2.62 28.98
N PRO A 660 -46.94 -3.94 28.83
CA PRO A 660 -45.72 -4.51 28.29
C PRO A 660 -45.48 -4.02 26.85
N ASP A 661 -44.21 -3.77 26.53
CA ASP A 661 -43.74 -3.29 25.22
C ASP A 661 -44.45 -4.00 24.06
N PRO A 662 -45.24 -3.27 23.24
CA PRO A 662 -46.05 -3.85 22.17
C PRO A 662 -45.22 -4.47 21.05
N GLU A 663 -43.91 -4.22 20.97
CA GLU A 663 -43.00 -4.81 19.98
C GLU A 663 -42.26 -6.05 20.53
N ARG A 664 -42.64 -6.55 21.70
CA ARG A 664 -41.97 -7.68 22.36
C ARG A 664 -42.09 -9.00 21.59
N TRP A 665 -43.14 -9.18 20.81
CA TRP A 665 -43.39 -10.35 19.96
C TRP A 665 -42.58 -10.31 18.64
N ILE A 666 -42.03 -9.15 18.29
CA ILE A 666 -41.22 -8.96 17.09
C ILE A 666 -39.77 -9.41 17.37
N PRO A 667 -39.05 -10.03 16.41
CA PRO A 667 -37.63 -10.34 16.53
C PRO A 667 -36.83 -9.09 16.95
N LYS A 668 -35.87 -9.25 17.86
CA LYS A 668 -35.14 -8.13 18.51
C LYS A 668 -34.54 -7.11 17.52
N ARG A 669 -34.20 -7.55 16.31
CA ARG A 669 -33.66 -6.73 15.20
C ARG A 669 -34.66 -5.77 14.56
N ASP A 670 -35.95 -6.11 14.63
CA ASP A 670 -37.05 -5.39 13.96
C ASP A 670 -37.85 -4.53 14.97
N ARG A 671 -37.34 -4.41 16.21
CA ARG A 671 -37.90 -3.53 17.26
C ARG A 671 -37.34 -2.12 17.11
N SER A 672 -38.19 -1.12 17.35
CA SER A 672 -37.86 0.31 17.38
C SER A 672 -36.68 0.66 18.31
N GLY A 673 -36.43 -0.14 19.36
CA GLY A 673 -35.31 0.02 20.29
C GLY A 673 -33.99 -0.69 19.91
N TYR A 674 -33.91 -1.36 18.75
CA TYR A 674 -32.72 -2.16 18.37
C TYR A 674 -31.49 -1.29 18.06
N LYS A 675 -30.40 -1.51 18.81
CA LYS A 675 -29.09 -0.94 18.46
C LYS A 675 -28.45 -1.80 17.39
N LYS A 676 -28.47 -1.31 16.14
CA LYS A 676 -27.76 -1.89 14.99
C LYS A 676 -26.30 -2.22 15.34
N THR A 677 -25.86 -3.40 14.93
CA THR A 677 -24.47 -3.87 15.06
C THR A 677 -23.51 -2.94 14.32
N ARG A 678 -22.21 -2.95 14.66
CA ARG A 678 -21.20 -2.13 13.96
C ARG A 678 -21.15 -2.47 12.46
N ARG A 679 -21.40 -3.74 12.09
CA ARG A 679 -21.56 -4.20 10.69
C ARG A 679 -22.78 -3.61 9.99
N GLU A 680 -23.95 -3.60 10.63
CA GLU A 680 -25.16 -2.95 10.08
C GLU A 680 -25.04 -1.42 10.03
N LYS A 681 -24.30 -0.83 10.99
CA LYS A 681 -23.93 0.59 10.97
C LYS A 681 -22.90 0.90 9.88
N LYS A 682 -21.99 -0.04 9.55
CA LYS A 682 -21.03 0.07 8.45
C LYS A 682 -21.74 -0.03 7.10
N LEU A 683 -22.68 -0.96 6.94
CA LEU A 683 -23.49 -1.09 5.73
C LEU A 683 -24.42 0.12 5.52
N ALA A 684 -24.90 0.74 6.59
CA ALA A 684 -25.65 2.01 6.53
C ALA A 684 -24.75 3.26 6.41
N LYS A 685 -23.43 3.14 6.62
CA LYS A 685 -22.44 4.23 6.50
C LYS A 685 -21.49 4.03 5.30
N SER A 686 -21.72 3.02 4.45
CA SER A 686 -20.77 2.56 3.44
C SER A 686 -20.62 3.49 2.23
N VAL A 687 -21.14 4.72 2.28
CA VAL A 687 -20.98 5.67 1.18
C VAL A 687 -19.53 6.15 1.06
N VAL A 688 -18.71 6.16 2.13
CA VAL A 688 -17.31 6.59 2.03
C VAL A 688 -16.40 5.97 3.11
N LYS A 689 -15.82 4.79 2.85
CA LYS A 689 -14.61 4.32 3.56
C LYS A 689 -13.43 4.44 2.60
N GLY A 690 -12.57 5.44 2.82
CA GLY A 690 -11.29 5.60 2.12
C GLY A 690 -10.12 5.03 2.93
N SER A 691 -8.93 5.12 2.34
CA SER A 691 -7.64 4.64 2.86
C SER A 691 -7.36 5.04 4.32
N GLN A 692 -6.69 4.13 5.04
CA GLN A 692 -6.25 4.33 6.43
C GLN A 692 -5.48 5.66 6.55
N GLY A 693 -5.81 6.45 7.57
CA GLY A 693 -5.29 7.81 7.80
C GLY A 693 -6.35 8.91 7.81
N ALA A 694 -7.55 8.67 7.25
CA ALA A 694 -8.70 9.52 7.50
C ALA A 694 -9.37 9.10 8.82
N GLY A 695 -8.92 9.64 9.95
CA GLY A 695 -9.59 9.46 11.23
C GLY A 695 -11.10 9.75 11.13
N LYS A 696 -11.88 9.33 12.14
CA LYS A 696 -13.23 9.89 12.29
C LYS A 696 -13.07 11.41 12.28
N VAL A 697 -13.85 12.10 11.43
CA VAL A 697 -13.90 13.55 11.53
C VAL A 697 -14.30 13.86 12.95
N ASN A 698 -13.42 14.58 13.64
CA ASN A 698 -13.57 14.92 15.03
C ASN A 698 -14.94 15.58 15.19
N GLU A 699 -15.87 14.90 15.87
CA GLU A 699 -17.21 15.42 16.14
C GLU A 699 -17.14 16.72 16.99
N MET A 700 -15.97 17.02 17.59
CA MET A 700 -15.65 18.29 18.27
C MET A 700 -15.19 19.42 17.33
N LEU A 701 -15.15 19.21 16.01
CA LEU A 701 -14.87 20.30 15.06
C LEU A 701 -15.93 21.40 15.10
N ASP A 702 -17.07 21.16 15.76
CA ASP A 702 -18.10 22.14 15.99
C ASP A 702 -17.74 23.12 17.13
N LYS A 703 -17.49 24.39 16.78
CA LYS A 703 -17.40 25.50 17.74
C LYS A 703 -18.79 26.16 17.96
N SER A 704 -19.88 25.39 17.92
CA SER A 704 -21.20 25.83 18.42
C SER A 704 -21.24 26.12 19.93
N GLN A 705 -20.11 25.97 20.65
CA GLN A 705 -19.93 26.54 21.98
C GLN A 705 -19.53 28.03 21.97
N ALA A 706 -19.53 28.72 20.82
CA ALA A 706 -19.54 30.18 20.86
C ALA A 706 -20.74 30.64 21.71
N PRO A 707 -20.54 31.49 22.73
CA PRO A 707 -21.66 32.07 23.44
C PRO A 707 -22.59 32.69 22.39
N VAL A 708 -23.88 32.40 22.50
CA VAL A 708 -24.92 33.10 21.73
C VAL A 708 -24.57 34.57 21.86
N ASP A 709 -24.37 35.26 20.74
CA ASP A 709 -24.13 36.69 20.77
C ASP A 709 -25.42 37.35 21.28
N THR A 710 -25.50 37.53 22.60
CA THR A 710 -26.63 38.15 23.29
C THR A 710 -26.77 39.62 22.91
N THR A 711 -25.85 40.17 22.12
CA THR A 711 -25.89 41.56 21.66
C THR A 711 -26.68 41.75 20.36
N ARG A 712 -26.99 40.68 19.62
CA ARG A 712 -27.94 40.74 18.50
C ARG A 712 -29.31 40.28 18.98
N GLY A 713 -30.17 41.26 19.29
CA GLY A 713 -31.60 41.02 19.40
C GLY A 713 -32.15 40.36 18.13
N PRO A 714 -33.30 39.66 18.22
CA PRO A 714 -33.90 39.00 17.08
C PRO A 714 -34.06 40.00 15.93
N ASN A 715 -33.57 39.65 14.73
CA ASN A 715 -33.85 40.41 13.52
C ASN A 715 -35.35 40.29 13.23
N LEU A 716 -36.15 41.17 13.82
CA LEU A 716 -37.52 41.40 13.39
C LEU A 716 -37.47 41.96 11.95
N PRO A 717 -38.39 41.53 11.07
CA PRO A 717 -38.46 42.04 9.71
C PRO A 717 -38.67 43.57 9.75
N ASN A 718 -37.89 44.32 8.95
CA ASN A 718 -38.07 45.76 8.78
C ASN A 718 -39.50 46.07 8.29
N LEU A 719 -40.40 46.40 9.22
CA LEU A 719 -41.69 47.01 8.88
C LEU A 719 -41.45 48.49 8.50
N PRO A 720 -42.12 48.99 7.45
CA PRO A 720 -41.93 50.36 6.99
C PRO A 720 -42.32 51.35 8.10
N ARG A 721 -41.39 52.24 8.46
CA ARG A 721 -41.63 53.35 9.40
C ARG A 721 -42.88 54.12 8.98
N ARG A 722 -43.97 54.00 9.75
CA ARG A 722 -45.11 54.92 9.65
C ARG A 722 -44.60 56.32 9.96
N ARG A 723 -44.67 57.20 8.95
CA ARG A 723 -44.46 58.64 9.13
C ARG A 723 -45.47 59.15 10.16
N LYS A 724 -44.98 59.82 11.19
CA LYS A 724 -45.81 60.60 12.12
C LYS A 724 -46.66 61.59 11.33
N ARG A 725 -47.98 61.49 11.47
CA ARG A 725 -48.90 62.61 11.55
C ARG A 725 -49.94 62.29 12.60
#